data_AF-A0A2E5GT30-F1
#
_entry.id   AF-A0A2E5GT30-F1
#
_cell.length_a   1.000
_cell.length_b   1.000
_cell.length_c   1.000
_cell.angle_alpha   90.00
_cell.angle_beta   90.00
_cell.angle_gamma   90.00
#
_symmetry.space_group_name_H-M   'P 1'
#
loop_
_entity.id
_entity.type
_entity.pdbx_description
1 polymer ?
#
loop_
_entity_poly.entity_id
_entity_poly.type
_entity_poly.pdbx_seq_one_letter_code
_entity_poly.pdbx_strand_id
1 'polypeptide(L)'
;MASSYKTPGVYVEEISVFPPSVAQVETAIPAFIGYTNKVSHKTEQDLLLTPKKIGSMLEFVSLYGGAPEANINDIQLTASKSVGSFTIEDTYYLYDALRLFYANGGGDCYIVSVGKCGEDSIALTALENGLAKIAKVDEPTLLVSPDACLLDQADLDSFNQALLKQCGKLGDRFALLGIKNDNEDLEVDISAFRNGVGMNSLKYGAAYTPWLKANLPRTVHYKSLKGKISLGGIPVTLADLIQDADAKSLANQLDELIDDSALITNKLNDLADSSSSVDNQYQELLTTVTTSSSIGNLVSLLQFYADAIDFIRDIVEVGTDNYKLKHTSATAPDQALQPHLNSVFSTSLTSGSIHSITETISDILADFNAEYDPDHTVTSTTGVDYGSGGTGTYFQGGETQTFYIAELLPTVSAFYTEIKSALDYISSTTANYLSTYETAATEMIPALKSIKNAIAGEYIVLPPSAAIAGVYARTDANRGVWKAPANTSLNSVVGVTHLIDHDDQQGLNVDTVAGKSINAIRPFTGKGIMVWGARTLAGNDNEWRYVPVRRFFNMVEESVKKATEQFVFESNDANTWVKVRAMIENFLNLQWRAGALAGAKPNDAFYVRVGLGETMTAEDILNGIMAIEIGMAVVRPAEFIILKFSHKMQES
;
A
#
# COMPACT_ATOMS: atom_id res chain seq x y z
N MET A 1 40.70 7.02 32.94
CA MET A 1 41.51 7.24 34.16
C MET A 1 42.86 6.58 33.95
N ALA A 2 43.97 7.28 34.23
CA ALA A 2 45.29 6.66 34.19
C ALA A 2 45.38 5.57 35.27
N SER A 3 45.51 4.31 34.87
CA SER A 3 45.69 3.18 35.78
C SER A 3 46.95 3.40 36.63
N SER A 4 46.79 3.71 37.93
CA SER A 4 47.95 3.80 38.83
C SER A 4 48.39 2.38 39.19
N TYR A 5 49.42 1.88 38.53
CA TYR A 5 50.01 0.57 38.86
C TYR A 5 50.77 0.67 40.18
N LYS A 6 50.30 -0.06 41.20
CA LYS A 6 50.83 0.01 42.58
C LYS A 6 51.71 -1.18 42.98
N THR A 7 51.87 -2.18 42.12
CA THR A 7 52.67 -3.38 42.41
C THR A 7 53.51 -3.78 41.20
N PRO A 8 54.69 -4.40 41.39
CA PRO A 8 55.42 -5.01 40.28
C PRO A 8 54.66 -6.25 39.77
N GLY A 9 54.30 -6.30 38.49
CA GLY A 9 53.59 -7.43 37.87
C GLY A 9 53.38 -7.26 36.37
N VAL A 10 52.85 -8.30 35.72
CA VAL A 10 52.38 -8.23 34.32
C VAL A 10 50.89 -7.89 34.34
N TYR A 11 50.51 -6.80 33.69
CA TYR A 11 49.13 -6.37 33.55
C TYR A 11 48.66 -6.59 32.12
N VAL A 12 47.42 -7.06 31.98
CA VAL A 12 46.74 -7.20 30.70
C VAL A 12 45.63 -6.17 30.70
N GLU A 13 45.71 -5.19 29.81
CA GLU A 13 44.63 -4.23 29.55
C GLU A 13 44.02 -4.57 28.18
N GLU A 14 42.70 -4.70 28.14
CA GLU A 14 41.98 -4.76 26.88
C GLU A 14 41.79 -3.34 26.34
N ILE A 15 42.70 -2.93 25.48
CA ILE A 15 42.56 -1.70 24.70
C ILE A 15 41.72 -2.06 23.47
N SER A 16 40.49 -1.56 23.40
CA SER A 16 39.73 -1.65 22.15
C SER A 16 40.40 -0.79 21.09
N VAL A 17 41.01 -1.44 20.10
CA VAL A 17 41.78 -0.80 19.01
C VAL A 17 40.96 -0.66 17.73
N PHE A 18 39.71 -1.15 17.71
CA PHE A 18 38.86 -1.01 16.53
C PHE A 18 38.49 0.46 16.37
N PRO A 19 38.88 1.10 15.26
CA PRO A 19 38.49 2.48 15.03
C PRO A 19 36.98 2.54 14.80
N PRO A 20 36.30 3.58 15.32
CA PRO A 20 34.91 3.84 14.97
C PRO A 20 34.81 4.03 13.45
N SER A 21 33.73 3.52 12.86
CA SER A 21 33.53 3.52 11.41
C SER A 21 32.13 3.99 11.07
N VAL A 22 31.98 4.59 9.89
CA VAL A 22 30.67 4.96 9.35
C VAL A 22 30.14 3.80 8.53
N ALA A 23 29.01 3.22 8.97
CA ALA A 23 28.25 2.29 8.15
C ALA A 23 27.41 3.10 7.15
N GLN A 24 27.48 2.73 5.87
CA GLN A 24 26.65 3.35 4.84
C GLN A 24 25.19 2.93 5.04
N VAL A 25 24.27 3.89 5.05
CA VAL A 25 22.83 3.61 5.08
C VAL A 25 22.31 3.18 3.70
N GLU A 26 21.17 2.49 3.72
CA GLU A 26 20.42 2.14 2.51
C GLU A 26 19.99 3.41 1.76
N THR A 27 19.97 3.37 0.42
CA THR A 27 19.80 4.59 -0.40
C THR A 27 18.50 4.64 -1.18
N ALA A 28 17.81 3.51 -1.35
CA ALA A 28 16.63 3.39 -2.20
C ALA A 28 15.59 2.41 -1.64
N ILE A 29 15.16 2.66 -0.41
CA ILE A 29 14.03 1.97 0.23
C ILE A 29 12.81 2.91 0.13
N PRO A 30 11.92 2.70 -0.84
CA PRO A 30 10.73 3.51 -0.98
C PRO A 30 9.67 3.17 0.06
N ALA A 31 8.93 4.18 0.47
CA ALA A 31 7.63 4.03 1.09
C ALA A 31 6.54 4.38 0.09
N PHE A 32 5.69 3.40 -0.20
CA PHE A 32 4.50 3.54 -1.00
C PHE A 32 3.31 3.85 -0.10
N ILE A 33 2.62 4.95 -0.38
CA ILE A 33 1.41 5.39 0.32
C ILE A 33 0.25 5.25 -0.66
N GLY A 34 -0.81 4.56 -0.27
CA GLY A 34 -1.97 4.34 -1.15
C GLY A 34 -2.97 3.35 -0.58
N TYR A 35 -3.92 2.96 -1.42
CA TYR A 35 -5.05 2.10 -1.07
C TYR A 35 -4.74 0.66 -1.42
N THR A 36 -5.24 -0.27 -0.59
CA THR A 36 -4.98 -1.70 -0.75
C THR A 36 -6.28 -2.50 -0.67
N ASN A 37 -6.31 -3.70 -1.24
CA ASN A 37 -7.53 -4.52 -1.20
C ASN A 37 -7.82 -5.10 0.19
N LYS A 38 -6.80 -5.18 1.05
CA LYS A 38 -6.88 -5.73 2.39
C LYS A 38 -6.13 -4.84 3.37
N VAL A 39 -6.79 -4.49 4.47
CA VAL A 39 -6.22 -3.67 5.55
C VAL A 39 -6.01 -4.45 6.86
N SER A 40 -6.27 -5.77 6.84
CA SER A 40 -6.21 -6.66 7.99
C SER A 40 -5.41 -7.93 7.67
N HIS A 41 -4.57 -8.42 8.57
CA HIS A 41 -3.79 -9.65 8.40
C HIS A 41 -3.93 -10.61 9.57
N LYS A 42 -3.56 -10.21 10.79
CA LYS A 42 -3.71 -11.04 12.00
C LYS A 42 -4.87 -10.61 12.87
N THR A 43 -5.05 -9.30 12.98
CA THR A 43 -6.19 -8.66 13.64
C THR A 43 -6.79 -7.65 12.68
N GLU A 44 -8.01 -7.21 12.93
CA GLU A 44 -8.67 -6.26 12.05
C GLU A 44 -7.93 -4.92 12.00
N GLN A 45 -7.84 -4.34 10.79
CA GLN A 45 -7.17 -3.08 10.49
C GLN A 45 -5.71 -2.98 10.94
N ASP A 46 -5.04 -4.10 11.27
CA ASP A 46 -3.64 -4.10 11.74
C ASP A 46 -2.65 -3.60 10.69
N LEU A 47 -3.06 -3.52 9.43
CA LEU A 47 -2.28 -2.93 8.34
C LEU A 47 -2.69 -1.50 7.99
N LEU A 48 -3.87 -1.03 8.45
CA LEU A 48 -4.33 0.33 8.18
C LEU A 48 -3.44 1.34 8.91
N LEU A 49 -2.96 2.35 8.18
CA LEU A 49 -2.09 3.42 8.69
C LEU A 49 -0.88 2.90 9.49
N THR A 50 -0.43 1.69 9.17
CA THR A 50 0.67 1.00 9.84
C THR A 50 1.74 0.68 8.80
N PRO A 51 2.84 1.45 8.76
CA PRO A 51 3.93 1.20 7.82
C PRO A 51 4.51 -0.20 8.00
N LYS A 52 4.45 -1.01 6.95
CA LYS A 52 4.99 -2.38 6.95
C LYS A 52 6.04 -2.54 5.88
N LYS A 53 7.21 -3.05 6.27
CA LYS A 53 8.27 -3.43 5.34
C LYS A 53 7.89 -4.75 4.66
N ILE A 54 8.05 -4.80 3.34
CA ILE A 54 7.90 -6.00 2.50
C ILE A 54 9.09 -6.12 1.54
N GLY A 55 9.40 -7.35 1.14
CA GLY A 55 10.49 -7.64 0.19
C GLY A 55 10.03 -8.13 -1.18
N SER A 56 8.73 -8.44 -1.37
CA SER A 56 8.24 -9.01 -2.64
C SER A 56 6.75 -8.79 -2.90
N MET A 57 6.34 -8.94 -4.17
CA MET A 57 4.92 -8.98 -4.54
C MET A 57 4.14 -10.13 -3.89
N LEU A 58 4.77 -11.27 -3.60
CA LEU A 58 4.10 -12.39 -2.94
C LEU A 58 3.72 -12.01 -1.50
N GLU A 59 4.64 -11.35 -0.80
CA GLU A 59 4.39 -10.82 0.54
C GLU A 59 3.33 -9.71 0.50
N PHE A 60 3.37 -8.82 -0.50
CA PHE A 60 2.32 -7.83 -0.71
C PHE A 60 0.95 -8.50 -0.84
N VAL A 61 0.80 -9.48 -1.74
CA VAL A 61 -0.49 -10.14 -1.96
C VAL A 61 -0.98 -10.86 -0.71
N SER A 62 -0.07 -11.49 0.06
CA SER A 62 -0.42 -12.15 1.32
C SER A 62 -0.94 -11.18 2.39
N LEU A 63 -0.38 -9.97 2.47
CA LEU A 63 -0.74 -8.98 3.49
C LEU A 63 -1.91 -8.09 3.04
N TYR A 64 -1.81 -7.55 1.83
CA TYR A 64 -2.63 -6.44 1.31
C TYR A 64 -3.62 -6.84 0.21
N GLY A 65 -3.62 -8.12 -0.19
CA GLY A 65 -4.48 -8.63 -1.25
C GLY A 65 -3.95 -8.37 -2.68
N GLY A 66 -4.70 -8.87 -3.65
CA GLY A 66 -4.36 -8.79 -5.08
C GLY A 66 -4.74 -7.47 -5.76
N ALA A 67 -4.96 -7.54 -7.06
CA ALA A 67 -5.40 -6.40 -7.87
C ALA A 67 -6.78 -5.90 -7.43
N PRO A 68 -7.02 -4.58 -7.38
CA PRO A 68 -8.38 -4.05 -7.25
C PRO A 68 -9.27 -4.55 -8.39
N GLU A 69 -10.57 -4.67 -8.12
CA GLU A 69 -11.52 -5.01 -9.17
C GLU A 69 -11.54 -3.92 -10.25
N ALA A 70 -11.44 -4.35 -11.51
CA ALA A 70 -11.39 -3.42 -12.63
C ALA A 70 -12.78 -2.80 -12.87
N ASN A 71 -12.88 -1.48 -12.85
CA ASN A 71 -14.12 -0.79 -13.23
C ASN A 71 -14.22 -0.72 -14.76
N ILE A 72 -14.87 -1.72 -15.34
CA ILE A 72 -15.09 -1.84 -16.79
C ILE A 72 -16.51 -1.40 -17.10
N ASN A 73 -16.73 -0.57 -18.11
CA ASN A 73 -18.05 -0.09 -18.53
C ASN A 73 -18.26 -0.23 -20.04
N ASP A 74 -19.52 -0.07 -20.46
CA ASP A 74 -19.95 0.04 -21.86
C ASP A 74 -19.38 -1.02 -22.81
N ILE A 75 -19.46 -2.31 -22.44
CA ILE A 75 -18.93 -3.40 -23.27
C ILE A 75 -19.86 -3.58 -24.47
N GLN A 76 -19.45 -3.05 -25.63
CA GLN A 76 -20.20 -3.13 -26.87
C GLN A 76 -19.74 -4.31 -27.72
N LEU A 77 -20.67 -5.22 -28.01
CA LEU A 77 -20.49 -6.31 -28.96
C LEU A 77 -21.01 -5.91 -30.34
N THR A 78 -20.28 -6.31 -31.37
CA THR A 78 -20.71 -6.20 -32.78
C THR A 78 -21.86 -7.17 -33.06
N ALA A 79 -22.56 -7.00 -34.19
CA ALA A 79 -23.60 -7.95 -34.62
C ALA A 79 -23.10 -9.40 -34.77
N SER A 80 -21.79 -9.60 -34.96
CA SER A 80 -21.13 -10.92 -34.97
C SER A 80 -20.73 -11.43 -33.57
N LYS A 81 -21.21 -10.79 -32.50
CA LYS A 81 -20.89 -11.10 -31.08
C LYS A 81 -19.39 -11.00 -30.76
N SER A 82 -18.66 -10.19 -31.51
CA SER A 82 -17.24 -9.91 -31.26
C SER A 82 -17.11 -8.62 -30.44
N VAL A 83 -16.05 -8.48 -29.65
CA VAL A 83 -15.81 -7.26 -28.86
C VAL A 83 -15.55 -6.09 -29.81
N GLY A 84 -16.36 -5.04 -29.71
CA GLY A 84 -16.22 -3.81 -30.49
C GLY A 84 -15.48 -2.72 -29.72
N SER A 85 -16.02 -2.33 -28.57
CA SER A 85 -15.41 -1.34 -27.67
C SER A 85 -15.80 -1.60 -26.22
N PHE A 86 -15.04 -1.04 -25.30
CA PHE A 86 -15.32 -0.99 -23.87
C PHE A 86 -14.51 0.16 -23.26
N THR A 87 -14.88 0.58 -22.05
CA THR A 87 -14.13 1.57 -21.28
C THR A 87 -13.60 0.92 -20.00
N ILE A 88 -12.39 1.32 -19.59
CA ILE A 88 -11.78 0.91 -18.32
C ILE A 88 -11.44 2.18 -17.56
N GLU A 89 -11.92 2.28 -16.34
CA GLU A 89 -11.61 3.37 -15.42
C GLU A 89 -10.78 2.79 -14.26
N ASP A 90 -9.48 3.06 -14.26
CA ASP A 90 -8.62 2.61 -13.17
C ASP A 90 -8.82 3.52 -11.95
N THR A 91 -9.30 2.97 -10.83
CA THR A 91 -9.63 3.72 -9.61
C THR A 91 -8.57 3.63 -8.51
N TYR A 92 -7.57 2.75 -8.68
CA TYR A 92 -6.44 2.56 -7.76
C TYR A 92 -5.23 2.07 -8.53
N TYR A 93 -4.04 2.63 -8.27
CA TYR A 93 -2.80 2.33 -8.99
C TYR A 93 -1.76 1.59 -8.16
N LEU A 94 -1.84 1.62 -6.82
CA LEU A 94 -0.78 1.10 -5.93
C LEU A 94 -0.33 -0.33 -6.26
N TYR A 95 -1.28 -1.26 -6.47
CA TYR A 95 -0.97 -2.66 -6.77
C TYR A 95 -0.14 -2.82 -8.05
N ASP A 96 -0.60 -2.23 -9.15
CA ASP A 96 0.09 -2.35 -10.44
C ASP A 96 1.37 -1.51 -10.51
N ALA A 97 1.40 -0.37 -9.81
CA ALA A 97 2.59 0.43 -9.60
C ALA A 97 3.69 -0.36 -8.88
N LEU A 98 3.35 -1.16 -7.86
CA LEU A 98 4.29 -2.04 -7.18
C LEU A 98 4.81 -3.16 -8.09
N ARG A 99 3.96 -3.73 -8.95
CA ARG A 99 4.40 -4.70 -9.97
C ARG A 99 5.44 -4.08 -10.89
N LEU A 100 5.23 -2.84 -11.33
CA LEU A 100 6.24 -2.10 -12.10
C LEU A 100 7.51 -1.80 -11.31
N PHE A 101 7.40 -1.45 -10.02
CA PHE A 101 8.54 -1.23 -9.13
C PHE A 101 9.46 -2.46 -9.09
N TYR A 102 8.90 -3.63 -8.77
CA TYR A 102 9.67 -4.87 -8.72
C TYR A 102 10.19 -5.29 -10.09
N ALA A 103 9.42 -5.11 -11.16
CA ALA A 103 9.88 -5.38 -12.53
C ALA A 103 11.10 -4.53 -12.94
N ASN A 104 11.24 -3.33 -12.36
CA ASN A 104 12.34 -2.39 -12.65
C ASN A 104 13.52 -2.48 -11.68
N GLY A 105 13.55 -3.50 -10.82
CA GLY A 105 14.65 -3.77 -9.88
C GLY A 105 14.42 -3.20 -8.48
N GLY A 106 13.16 -3.03 -8.11
CA GLY A 106 12.76 -2.77 -6.72
C GLY A 106 13.18 -3.89 -5.78
N GLY A 107 13.58 -3.51 -4.57
CA GLY A 107 13.89 -4.41 -3.46
C GLY A 107 12.92 -4.20 -2.31
N ASP A 108 13.44 -4.12 -1.10
CA ASP A 108 12.66 -3.81 0.09
C ASP A 108 11.93 -2.46 -0.04
N CYS A 109 10.67 -2.44 0.36
CA CYS A 109 9.88 -1.21 0.43
C CYS A 109 8.93 -1.23 1.63
N TYR A 110 8.46 -0.05 2.00
CA TYR A 110 7.39 0.11 2.98
C TYR A 110 6.06 0.32 2.27
N ILE A 111 5.01 -0.32 2.77
CA ILE A 111 3.63 -0.06 2.37
C ILE A 111 2.94 0.65 3.52
N VAL A 112 2.25 1.74 3.19
CA VAL A 112 1.34 2.44 4.09
C VAL A 112 -0.03 2.41 3.45
N SER A 113 -0.85 1.44 3.88
CA SER A 113 -2.24 1.38 3.48
C SER A 113 -3.01 2.51 4.15
N VAL A 114 -3.74 3.30 3.37
CA VAL A 114 -4.56 4.43 3.87
C VAL A 114 -6.06 4.19 3.77
N GLY A 115 -6.48 3.08 3.17
CA GLY A 115 -7.88 2.71 2.96
C GLY A 115 -8.01 1.45 2.12
N LYS A 116 -9.25 0.97 1.99
CA LYS A 116 -9.61 -0.26 1.29
C LYS A 116 -10.16 0.03 -0.11
N CYS A 117 -9.61 -0.64 -1.12
CA CYS A 117 -10.08 -0.50 -2.50
C CYS A 117 -11.54 -0.93 -2.64
N GLY A 118 -12.33 -0.16 -3.40
CA GLY A 118 -13.75 -0.45 -3.70
C GLY A 118 -14.74 -0.01 -2.61
N GLU A 119 -14.24 0.31 -1.41
CA GLU A 119 -15.04 0.83 -0.29
C GLU A 119 -14.72 2.29 -0.03
N ASP A 120 -13.43 2.65 0.02
CA ASP A 120 -12.98 4.01 0.27
C ASP A 120 -12.64 4.75 -1.03
N SER A 121 -13.08 6.00 -1.13
CA SER A 121 -12.64 6.90 -2.21
C SER A 121 -11.25 7.50 -1.93
N ILE A 122 -10.50 7.80 -2.99
CA ILE A 122 -9.20 8.49 -2.86
C ILE A 122 -9.42 9.87 -2.22
N ALA A 123 -8.77 10.14 -1.10
CA ALA A 123 -8.92 11.38 -0.35
C ALA A 123 -7.56 11.92 0.11
N LEU A 124 -7.38 13.24 0.00
CA LEU A 124 -6.16 13.94 0.43
C LEU A 124 -5.83 13.62 1.91
N THR A 125 -6.83 13.71 2.79
CA THR A 125 -6.67 13.50 4.23
C THR A 125 -6.17 12.09 4.57
N ALA A 126 -6.65 11.07 3.86
CA ALA A 126 -6.19 9.69 4.04
C ALA A 126 -4.71 9.53 3.66
N LEU A 127 -4.31 10.09 2.51
CA LEU A 127 -2.92 10.07 2.04
C LEU A 127 -2.00 10.87 2.98
N GLU A 128 -2.43 12.03 3.49
CA GLU A 128 -1.69 12.82 4.47
C GLU A 128 -1.51 12.09 5.81
N ASN A 129 -2.54 11.35 6.26
CA ASN A 129 -2.44 10.50 7.43
C ASN A 129 -1.40 9.39 7.24
N GLY A 130 -1.36 8.76 6.06
CA GLY A 130 -0.32 7.80 5.71
C GLY A 130 1.08 8.43 5.71
N LEU A 131 1.21 9.63 5.13
CA LEU A 131 2.46 10.39 5.12
C LEU A 131 2.96 10.72 6.53
N ALA A 132 2.06 11.11 7.44
CA ALA A 132 2.38 11.37 8.84
C ALA A 132 2.86 10.12 9.60
N LYS A 133 2.37 8.93 9.23
CA LYS A 133 2.80 7.67 9.84
C LYS A 133 4.20 7.26 9.38
N ILE A 134 4.50 7.37 8.09
CA ILE A 134 5.83 7.03 7.58
C ILE A 134 6.93 8.01 8.03
N ALA A 135 6.56 9.25 8.39
CA ALA A 135 7.49 10.22 8.97
C ALA A 135 8.17 9.71 10.27
N LYS A 136 7.54 8.77 10.97
CA LYS A 136 8.05 8.18 12.23
C LYS A 136 8.96 6.97 12.00
N VAL A 137 9.11 6.53 10.75
CA VAL A 137 9.99 5.43 10.37
C VAL A 137 11.25 6.01 9.73
N ASP A 138 12.40 5.49 10.18
CA ASP A 138 13.72 6.03 9.87
C ASP A 138 14.33 5.46 8.57
N GLU A 139 14.05 4.19 8.23
CA GLU A 139 14.63 3.51 7.07
C GLU A 139 14.19 4.04 5.67
N PRO A 140 12.95 4.54 5.46
CA PRO A 140 12.51 5.03 4.16
C PRO A 140 13.32 6.21 3.61
N THR A 141 13.85 6.05 2.40
CA THR A 141 14.65 7.08 1.69
C THR A 141 13.95 7.65 0.47
N LEU A 142 12.90 6.98 -0.04
CA LEU A 142 12.06 7.51 -1.12
C LEU A 142 10.59 7.57 -0.67
N LEU A 143 9.87 8.60 -1.10
CA LEU A 143 8.42 8.69 -0.91
C LEU A 143 7.71 8.62 -2.25
N VAL A 144 6.74 7.72 -2.37
CA VAL A 144 5.99 7.45 -3.60
C VAL A 144 4.51 7.27 -3.26
N SER A 145 3.63 7.94 -4.02
CA SER A 145 2.18 7.73 -3.92
C SER A 145 1.59 7.72 -5.33
N PRO A 146 1.43 6.54 -5.94
CA PRO A 146 0.88 6.45 -7.29
C PRO A 146 -0.60 6.86 -7.31
N ASP A 147 -1.37 6.52 -6.28
CA ASP A 147 -2.80 6.82 -6.17
C ASP A 147 -3.10 8.31 -6.05
N ALA A 148 -2.16 9.12 -5.56
CA ALA A 148 -2.33 10.57 -5.46
C ALA A 148 -2.67 11.21 -6.81
N CYS A 149 -2.26 10.60 -7.93
CA CYS A 149 -2.59 11.12 -9.27
C CYS A 149 -4.09 11.07 -9.61
N LEU A 150 -4.89 10.33 -8.83
CA LEU A 150 -6.35 10.28 -8.95
C LEU A 150 -7.08 11.40 -8.19
N LEU A 151 -6.38 12.15 -7.33
CA LEU A 151 -6.93 13.33 -6.70
C LEU A 151 -7.27 14.41 -7.75
N ASP A 152 -8.14 15.34 -7.40
CA ASP A 152 -8.23 16.57 -8.18
C ASP A 152 -6.89 17.34 -8.14
N GLN A 153 -6.74 18.31 -9.05
CA GLN A 153 -5.46 19.01 -9.20
C GLN A 153 -5.04 19.75 -7.91
N ALA A 154 -5.98 20.37 -7.19
CA ALA A 154 -5.67 21.17 -6.01
C ALA A 154 -5.22 20.29 -4.83
N ASP A 155 -5.87 19.14 -4.67
CA ASP A 155 -5.52 18.15 -3.67
C ASP A 155 -4.18 17.46 -4.00
N LEU A 156 -3.94 17.11 -5.26
CA LEU A 156 -2.64 16.57 -5.70
C LEU A 156 -1.51 17.57 -5.44
N ASP A 157 -1.72 18.86 -5.72
CA ASP A 157 -0.74 19.91 -5.47
C ASP A 157 -0.41 20.03 -3.98
N SER A 158 -1.45 20.00 -3.13
CA SER A 158 -1.32 20.02 -1.67
C SER A 158 -0.53 18.82 -1.16
N PHE A 159 -0.84 17.62 -1.67
CA PHE A 159 -0.13 16.40 -1.30
C PHE A 159 1.33 16.40 -1.77
N ASN A 160 1.60 16.85 -3.00
CA ASN A 160 2.95 17.00 -3.53
C ASN A 160 3.80 17.98 -2.69
N GLN A 161 3.20 19.09 -2.25
CA GLN A 161 3.86 20.02 -1.33
C GLN A 161 4.13 19.38 0.04
N ALA A 162 3.21 18.57 0.55
CA ALA A 162 3.39 17.84 1.82
C ALA A 162 4.55 16.84 1.75
N LEU A 163 4.66 16.08 0.65
CA LEU A 163 5.78 15.17 0.38
C LEU A 163 7.13 15.93 0.41
N LEU A 164 7.22 17.04 -0.32
CA LEU A 164 8.44 17.87 -0.37
C LEU A 164 8.77 18.48 1.00
N LYS A 165 7.76 18.97 1.72
CA LYS A 165 7.92 19.54 3.06
C LYS A 165 8.50 18.51 4.02
N GLN A 166 7.99 17.27 4.00
CA GLN A 166 8.53 16.20 4.83
C GLN A 166 9.96 15.84 4.45
N CYS A 167 10.25 15.70 3.15
CA CYS A 167 11.61 15.40 2.69
C CYS A 167 12.61 16.50 3.08
N GLY A 168 12.23 17.78 2.94
CA GLY A 168 13.08 18.89 3.36
C GLY A 168 13.24 19.03 4.88
N LYS A 169 12.24 18.62 5.66
CA LYS A 169 12.31 18.63 7.13
C LYS A 169 13.24 17.54 7.67
N LEU A 170 13.15 16.34 7.13
CA LEU A 170 13.88 15.17 7.62
C LEU A 170 15.27 15.04 6.98
N GLY A 171 15.45 15.50 5.74
CA GLY A 171 16.75 15.58 5.05
C GLY A 171 17.28 14.24 4.53
N ASP A 172 16.75 13.13 5.03
CA ASP A 172 17.11 11.74 4.71
C ASP A 172 16.40 11.17 3.47
N ARG A 173 15.21 11.71 3.14
CA ARG A 173 14.31 11.16 2.11
C ARG A 173 14.13 12.06 0.89
N PHE A 174 13.65 11.46 -0.20
CA PHE A 174 13.47 12.12 -1.51
C PHE A 174 12.13 11.72 -2.15
N ALA A 175 11.36 12.70 -2.64
CA ALA A 175 10.03 12.47 -3.19
C ALA A 175 10.04 12.22 -4.71
N LEU A 176 9.29 11.21 -5.15
CA LEU A 176 8.95 11.01 -6.57
C LEU A 176 7.50 11.46 -6.79
N LEU A 177 7.33 12.66 -7.34
CA LEU A 177 6.04 13.32 -7.43
C LEU A 177 5.22 12.86 -8.64
N GLY A 178 3.90 12.85 -8.46
CA GLY A 178 2.92 12.57 -9.51
C GLY A 178 2.59 13.83 -10.32
N ILE A 179 2.42 13.65 -11.62
CA ILE A 179 1.84 14.61 -12.57
C ILE A 179 0.58 13.93 -13.13
N LYS A 180 -0.52 14.67 -13.31
CA LYS A 180 -1.74 14.12 -13.91
C LYS A 180 -1.54 13.73 -15.38
N ASN A 181 -2.47 12.95 -15.90
CA ASN A 181 -2.55 12.58 -17.32
C ASN A 181 -4.02 12.68 -17.74
N ASP A 182 -4.61 13.83 -17.44
CA ASP A 182 -6.05 14.09 -17.64
C ASP A 182 -6.30 14.73 -19.02
N ASN A 183 -5.27 15.33 -19.61
CA ASN A 183 -5.39 16.11 -20.83
C ASN A 183 -4.70 15.44 -22.02
N GLU A 184 -5.30 15.57 -23.20
CA GLU A 184 -4.66 15.17 -24.47
C GLU A 184 -3.42 16.03 -24.76
N ASP A 185 -3.42 17.29 -24.34
CA ASP A 185 -2.26 18.16 -24.38
C ASP A 185 -1.47 18.08 -23.07
N LEU A 186 -0.33 17.40 -23.13
CA LEU A 186 0.55 17.19 -21.98
C LEU A 186 1.03 18.52 -21.36
N GLU A 187 1.12 19.61 -22.13
CA GLU A 187 1.60 20.90 -21.62
C GLU A 187 0.63 21.51 -20.59
N VAL A 188 -0.67 21.18 -20.67
CA VAL A 188 -1.68 21.59 -19.69
C VAL A 188 -1.38 20.96 -18.33
N ASP A 189 -1.14 19.65 -18.30
CA ASP A 189 -0.82 18.91 -17.08
C ASP A 189 0.54 19.34 -16.49
N ILE A 190 1.54 19.59 -17.35
CA ILE A 190 2.84 20.12 -16.95
C ILE A 190 2.71 21.51 -16.31
N SER A 191 1.96 22.40 -16.94
CA SER A 191 1.75 23.76 -16.46
C SER A 191 1.00 23.77 -15.13
N ALA A 192 -0.04 22.95 -15.00
CA ALA A 192 -0.79 22.78 -13.75
C ALA A 192 0.13 22.31 -12.62
N PHE A 193 0.89 21.24 -12.84
CA PHE A 193 1.87 20.74 -11.86
C PHE A 193 2.91 21.80 -11.46
N ARG A 194 3.46 22.53 -12.44
CA ARG A 194 4.46 23.58 -12.17
C ARG A 194 3.89 24.71 -11.32
N ASN A 195 2.65 25.11 -11.56
CA ASN A 195 2.00 26.15 -10.76
C ASN A 195 1.68 25.64 -9.35
N GLY A 196 1.31 24.37 -9.23
CA GLY A 196 0.84 23.73 -8.01
C GLY A 196 1.90 23.27 -7.01
N VAL A 197 3.05 22.75 -7.46
CA VAL A 197 4.04 22.09 -6.58
C VAL A 197 4.76 23.02 -5.59
N GLY A 198 4.55 24.35 -5.68
CA GLY A 198 5.16 25.33 -4.76
C GLY A 198 6.67 25.53 -4.98
N MET A 199 7.35 26.25 -4.07
CA MET A 199 8.78 26.60 -4.17
C MET A 199 9.66 26.02 -3.06
N ASN A 200 9.06 25.36 -2.07
CA ASN A 200 9.77 24.87 -0.90
C ASN A 200 10.37 23.49 -1.15
N SER A 201 11.59 23.26 -0.66
CA SER A 201 12.24 21.95 -0.66
C SER A 201 12.38 21.27 -2.04
N LEU A 202 12.36 22.04 -3.14
CA LEU A 202 12.41 21.51 -4.51
C LEU A 202 13.61 20.59 -4.79
N LYS A 203 14.73 20.79 -4.10
CA LYS A 203 15.89 19.92 -4.23
C LYS A 203 15.64 18.48 -3.78
N TYR A 204 14.65 18.25 -2.91
CA TYR A 204 14.33 16.94 -2.35
C TYR A 204 13.26 16.17 -3.13
N GLY A 205 12.92 16.60 -4.35
CA GLY A 205 11.98 15.86 -5.20
C GLY A 205 12.35 15.87 -6.67
N ALA A 206 11.74 14.93 -7.40
CA ALA A 206 11.78 14.88 -8.85
C ALA A 206 10.41 14.44 -9.38
N ALA A 207 10.04 14.93 -10.55
CA ALA A 207 8.86 14.51 -11.29
C ALA A 207 9.27 13.89 -12.63
N TYR A 208 8.45 12.97 -13.13
CA TYR A 208 8.70 12.23 -14.36
C TYR A 208 7.43 12.20 -15.21
N THR A 209 7.58 12.36 -16.52
CA THR A 209 6.49 12.36 -17.50
C THR A 209 6.99 11.78 -18.83
N PRO A 210 6.16 11.13 -19.65
CA PRO A 210 4.72 10.86 -19.51
C PRO A 210 4.42 9.63 -18.66
N TRP A 211 3.13 9.32 -18.52
CA TRP A 211 2.66 8.06 -17.97
C TRP A 211 3.04 6.88 -18.88
N LEU A 212 3.08 5.70 -18.29
CA LEU A 212 3.63 4.48 -18.89
C LEU A 212 2.50 3.55 -19.32
N LYS A 213 2.61 2.99 -20.53
CA LYS A 213 1.78 1.86 -20.97
C LYS A 213 2.49 0.57 -20.59
N ALA A 214 2.03 -0.05 -19.52
CA ALA A 214 2.62 -1.23 -18.92
C ALA A 214 2.04 -2.50 -19.54
N ASN A 215 2.93 -3.45 -19.87
CA ASN A 215 2.55 -4.80 -20.27
C ASN A 215 2.51 -5.69 -19.04
N LEU A 216 1.50 -5.46 -18.21
CA LEU A 216 1.22 -6.23 -17.01
C LEU A 216 -0.11 -6.96 -17.19
N PRO A 217 -0.20 -8.27 -16.95
CA PRO A 217 -1.47 -8.97 -17.08
C PRO A 217 -2.50 -8.40 -16.10
N ARG A 218 -3.70 -8.12 -16.62
CA ARG A 218 -4.88 -7.71 -15.85
C ARG A 218 -5.75 -8.93 -15.58
N THR A 219 -6.11 -9.14 -14.32
CA THR A 219 -7.13 -10.14 -13.96
C THR A 219 -8.50 -9.48 -14.14
N VAL A 220 -9.38 -10.14 -14.89
CA VAL A 220 -10.73 -9.65 -15.16
C VAL A 220 -11.73 -10.66 -14.60
N HIS A 221 -12.52 -10.25 -13.62
CA HIS A 221 -13.59 -11.05 -13.06
C HIS A 221 -14.92 -10.77 -13.76
N TYR A 222 -15.74 -11.80 -13.97
CA TYR A 222 -17.07 -11.65 -14.58
C TYR A 222 -18.01 -10.79 -13.73
N LYS A 223 -17.80 -10.74 -12.41
CA LYS A 223 -18.48 -9.79 -11.51
C LYS A 223 -18.40 -8.35 -12.02
N SER A 224 -17.27 -7.97 -12.59
CA SER A 224 -17.01 -6.62 -13.12
C SER A 224 -17.61 -6.39 -14.52
N LEU A 225 -18.10 -7.46 -15.18
CA LEU A 225 -18.73 -7.44 -16.50
C LEU A 225 -20.26 -7.55 -16.44
N LYS A 226 -20.79 -8.17 -15.37
CA LYS A 226 -22.22 -8.47 -15.21
C LYS A 226 -23.07 -7.20 -15.38
N GLY A 227 -24.07 -7.28 -16.26
CA GLY A 227 -24.99 -6.17 -16.53
C GLY A 227 -24.43 -5.04 -17.40
N LYS A 228 -23.17 -5.14 -17.86
CA LYS A 228 -22.49 -4.08 -18.64
C LYS A 228 -22.28 -4.44 -20.11
N ILE A 229 -22.85 -5.55 -20.56
CA ILE A 229 -22.71 -6.04 -21.93
C ILE A 229 -23.88 -5.57 -22.78
N SER A 230 -23.58 -5.02 -23.95
CA SER A 230 -24.56 -4.58 -24.94
C SER A 230 -24.28 -5.19 -26.30
N LEU A 231 -25.33 -5.51 -27.06
CA LEU A 231 -25.24 -6.01 -28.44
C LEU A 231 -25.95 -5.02 -29.36
N GLY A 232 -25.19 -4.34 -30.23
CA GLY A 232 -25.76 -3.29 -31.08
C GLY A 232 -26.40 -2.13 -30.30
N GLY A 233 -25.83 -1.80 -29.14
CA GLY A 233 -26.35 -0.75 -28.25
C GLY A 233 -27.53 -1.17 -27.35
N ILE A 234 -27.97 -2.42 -27.41
CA ILE A 234 -29.04 -2.96 -26.56
C ILE A 234 -28.40 -3.77 -25.42
N PRO A 235 -28.67 -3.46 -24.14
CA PRO A 235 -28.20 -4.26 -23.01
C PRO A 235 -28.66 -5.71 -23.11
N VAL A 236 -27.74 -6.65 -22.85
CA VAL A 236 -27.99 -8.09 -22.92
C VAL A 236 -27.30 -8.80 -21.76
N THR A 237 -27.88 -9.90 -21.29
CA THR A 237 -27.22 -10.79 -20.32
C THR A 237 -26.22 -11.69 -21.02
N LEU A 238 -25.30 -12.32 -20.27
CA LEU A 238 -24.40 -13.31 -20.85
C LEU A 238 -25.18 -14.50 -21.44
N ALA A 239 -26.26 -14.91 -20.78
CA ALA A 239 -27.13 -16.00 -21.21
C ALA A 239 -27.83 -15.72 -22.56
N ASP A 240 -28.15 -14.46 -22.87
CA ASP A 240 -28.76 -14.06 -24.16
C ASP A 240 -27.80 -14.26 -25.35
N LEU A 241 -26.49 -14.29 -25.08
CA LEU A 241 -25.46 -14.47 -26.10
C LEU A 241 -25.25 -15.94 -26.49
N ILE A 242 -25.80 -16.88 -25.71
CA ILE A 242 -25.50 -18.31 -25.77
C ILE A 242 -26.68 -19.08 -26.37
N GLN A 243 -26.39 -20.07 -27.22
CA GLN A 243 -27.40 -20.97 -27.80
C GLN A 243 -27.41 -22.35 -27.15
N ASP A 244 -26.24 -22.84 -26.71
CA ASP A 244 -26.10 -24.12 -26.03
C ASP A 244 -26.79 -24.08 -24.65
N ALA A 245 -27.59 -25.11 -24.36
CA ALA A 245 -28.44 -25.12 -23.16
C ALA A 245 -27.62 -25.24 -21.87
N ASP A 246 -26.56 -26.05 -21.88
CA ASP A 246 -25.70 -26.27 -20.72
C ASP A 246 -24.87 -25.02 -20.41
N ALA A 247 -24.29 -24.39 -21.44
CA ALA A 247 -23.57 -23.13 -21.30
C ALA A 247 -24.49 -21.98 -20.85
N LYS A 248 -25.76 -21.97 -21.28
CA LYS A 248 -26.75 -20.98 -20.83
C LYS A 248 -27.11 -21.18 -19.37
N SER A 249 -27.27 -22.43 -18.92
CA SER A 249 -27.48 -22.75 -17.51
C SER A 249 -26.29 -22.31 -16.65
N LEU A 250 -25.07 -22.58 -17.11
CA LEU A 250 -23.84 -22.16 -16.43
C LEU A 250 -23.73 -20.63 -16.31
N ALA A 251 -24.08 -19.88 -17.36
CA ALA A 251 -24.11 -18.42 -17.32
C ALA A 251 -25.12 -17.87 -16.30
N ASN A 252 -26.33 -18.43 -16.25
CA ASN A 252 -27.35 -18.05 -15.27
C ASN A 252 -26.91 -18.34 -13.83
N GLN A 253 -26.30 -19.51 -13.59
CA GLN A 253 -25.80 -19.87 -12.26
C GLN A 253 -24.66 -18.98 -11.81
N LEU A 254 -23.79 -18.56 -12.74
CA LEU A 254 -22.75 -17.58 -12.43
C LEU A 254 -23.34 -16.21 -12.06
N ASP A 255 -24.41 -15.77 -12.75
CA ASP A 255 -25.14 -14.57 -12.37
C ASP A 255 -25.78 -14.70 -10.98
N GLU A 256 -26.40 -15.83 -10.66
CA GLU A 256 -26.97 -16.13 -9.34
C GLU A 256 -25.90 -16.12 -8.24
N LEU A 257 -24.75 -16.76 -8.46
CA LEU A 257 -23.62 -16.78 -7.53
C LEU A 257 -23.06 -15.39 -7.25
N ILE A 258 -23.03 -14.50 -8.25
CA ILE A 258 -22.61 -13.11 -8.05
C ILE A 258 -23.61 -12.36 -7.17
N ASP A 259 -24.92 -12.56 -7.39
CA ASP A 259 -25.96 -11.96 -6.55
C ASP A 259 -25.87 -12.48 -5.11
N ASP A 260 -25.68 -13.79 -4.94
CA ASP A 260 -25.55 -14.45 -3.64
C ASP A 260 -24.30 -13.98 -2.91
N SER A 261 -23.17 -13.84 -3.61
CA SER A 261 -21.95 -13.25 -3.05
C SER A 261 -22.18 -11.81 -2.59
N ALA A 262 -22.88 -10.99 -3.36
CA ALA A 262 -23.20 -9.62 -2.97
C ALA A 262 -24.15 -9.57 -1.76
N LEU A 263 -25.14 -10.47 -1.70
CA LEU A 263 -26.05 -10.59 -0.56
C LEU A 263 -25.29 -10.93 0.73
N ILE A 264 -24.39 -11.92 0.66
CA ILE A 264 -23.53 -12.33 1.79
C ILE A 264 -22.64 -11.18 2.24
N THR A 265 -22.00 -10.47 1.31
CA THR A 265 -21.18 -9.29 1.65
C THR A 265 -21.99 -8.21 2.35
N ASN A 266 -23.16 -7.85 1.81
CA ASN A 266 -24.02 -6.84 2.43
C ASN A 266 -24.45 -7.23 3.84
N LYS A 267 -24.70 -8.52 4.09
CA LYS A 267 -25.07 -9.00 5.42
C LYS A 267 -23.94 -9.00 6.42
N LEU A 268 -22.74 -9.35 5.99
CA LEU A 268 -21.55 -9.18 6.82
C LEU A 268 -21.33 -7.71 7.17
N ASN A 269 -21.64 -6.79 6.24
CA ASN A 269 -21.60 -5.35 6.52
C ASN A 269 -22.72 -4.91 7.48
N ASP A 270 -23.95 -5.43 7.33
CA ASP A 270 -25.04 -5.16 8.28
C ASP A 270 -24.66 -5.61 9.70
N LEU A 271 -24.03 -6.79 9.83
CA LEU A 271 -23.52 -7.31 11.11
C LEU A 271 -22.34 -6.51 11.66
N ALA A 272 -21.55 -5.88 10.79
CA ALA A 272 -20.50 -4.96 11.20
C ALA A 272 -21.04 -3.61 11.67
N ASP A 273 -22.28 -3.25 11.29
CA ASP A 273 -22.91 -1.96 11.57
C ASP A 273 -22.01 -0.78 11.13
N SER A 274 -21.70 0.15 12.04
CA SER A 274 -20.78 1.26 11.79
C SER A 274 -19.32 0.90 12.02
N SER A 275 -19.05 -0.30 12.55
CA SER A 275 -17.70 -0.85 12.62
C SER A 275 -17.25 -1.32 11.25
N SER A 276 -15.95 -1.32 11.01
CA SER A 276 -15.38 -1.72 9.71
C SER A 276 -15.48 -3.21 9.39
N SER A 277 -15.79 -4.06 10.38
CA SER A 277 -16.10 -5.47 10.18
C SER A 277 -16.82 -6.06 11.39
N VAL A 278 -17.33 -7.29 11.20
CA VAL A 278 -17.98 -8.11 12.22
C VAL A 278 -17.08 -8.37 13.43
N ASP A 279 -15.76 -8.49 13.23
CA ASP A 279 -14.79 -8.70 14.31
C ASP A 279 -14.70 -7.45 15.21
N ASN A 280 -14.62 -6.24 14.64
CA ASN A 280 -14.62 -4.99 15.38
C ASN A 280 -15.92 -4.73 16.13
N GLN A 281 -17.08 -4.97 15.49
CA GLN A 281 -18.36 -4.81 16.17
C GLN A 281 -18.45 -5.71 17.40
N TYR A 282 -18.01 -6.97 17.28
CA TYR A 282 -17.92 -7.88 18.42
C TYR A 282 -16.98 -7.35 19.52
N GLN A 283 -15.78 -6.88 19.18
CA GLN A 283 -14.81 -6.38 20.16
C GLN A 283 -15.29 -5.10 20.86
N GLU A 284 -15.98 -4.20 20.15
CA GLU A 284 -16.58 -2.99 20.70
C GLU A 284 -17.70 -3.33 21.70
N LEU A 285 -18.59 -4.26 21.33
CA LEU A 285 -19.64 -4.76 22.22
C LEU A 285 -19.04 -5.48 23.45
N LEU A 286 -18.06 -6.36 23.26
CA LEU A 286 -17.39 -7.07 24.35
C LEU A 286 -16.69 -6.10 25.32
N THR A 287 -16.01 -5.07 24.79
CA THR A 287 -15.36 -4.03 25.60
C THR A 287 -16.41 -3.24 26.39
N THR A 288 -17.56 -2.94 25.78
CA THR A 288 -18.67 -2.22 26.43
C THR A 288 -19.23 -3.02 27.61
N VAL A 289 -19.45 -4.33 27.46
CA VAL A 289 -19.90 -5.21 28.56
C VAL A 289 -18.84 -5.35 29.65
N THR A 290 -17.56 -5.46 29.28
CA THR A 290 -16.45 -5.65 30.22
C THR A 290 -16.18 -4.39 31.05
N THR A 291 -16.32 -3.21 30.43
CA THR A 291 -16.12 -1.92 31.12
C THR A 291 -17.34 -1.47 31.92
N SER A 292 -18.54 -1.86 31.48
CA SER A 292 -19.81 -1.58 32.15
C SER A 292 -20.70 -2.82 32.12
N SER A 293 -20.64 -3.62 33.18
CA SER A 293 -21.38 -4.88 33.31
C SER A 293 -22.85 -4.64 33.68
N SER A 294 -23.59 -4.04 32.75
CA SER A 294 -25.05 -3.88 32.81
C SER A 294 -25.73 -4.90 31.89
N ILE A 295 -26.96 -5.30 32.22
CA ILE A 295 -27.73 -6.21 31.37
C ILE A 295 -27.98 -5.62 29.98
N GLY A 296 -28.21 -4.31 29.85
CA GLY A 296 -28.44 -3.69 28.55
C GLY A 296 -27.25 -3.87 27.60
N ASN A 297 -26.04 -3.78 28.13
CA ASN A 297 -24.82 -4.05 27.36
C ASN A 297 -24.71 -5.54 27.02
N LEU A 298 -24.99 -6.44 27.98
CA LEU A 298 -24.97 -7.89 27.73
C LEU A 298 -26.00 -8.28 26.67
N VAL A 299 -27.23 -7.78 26.76
CA VAL A 299 -28.31 -8.01 25.78
C VAL A 299 -27.91 -7.49 24.40
N SER A 300 -27.18 -6.37 24.31
CA SER A 300 -26.66 -5.88 23.02
C SER A 300 -25.66 -6.87 22.39
N LEU A 301 -24.79 -7.47 23.20
CA LEU A 301 -23.87 -8.53 22.73
C LEU A 301 -24.62 -9.82 22.36
N LEU A 302 -25.63 -10.20 23.14
CA LEU A 302 -26.48 -11.37 22.84
C LEU A 302 -27.32 -11.14 21.57
N GLN A 303 -27.79 -9.91 21.34
CA GLN A 303 -28.50 -9.52 20.12
C GLN A 303 -27.58 -9.65 18.90
N PHE A 304 -26.33 -9.19 18.99
CA PHE A 304 -25.34 -9.39 17.92
C PHE A 304 -25.14 -10.89 17.58
N TYR A 305 -25.07 -11.76 18.59
CA TYR A 305 -25.01 -13.20 18.34
C TYR A 305 -26.29 -13.75 17.71
N ALA A 306 -27.45 -13.29 18.17
CA ALA A 306 -28.74 -13.67 17.58
C ALA A 306 -28.83 -13.26 16.11
N ASP A 307 -28.41 -12.04 15.76
CA ASP A 307 -28.38 -11.53 14.39
C ASP A 307 -27.41 -12.34 13.50
N ALA A 308 -26.25 -12.73 14.05
CA ALA A 308 -25.29 -13.57 13.33
C ALA A 308 -25.82 -15.00 13.12
N ILE A 309 -26.51 -15.58 14.11
CA ILE A 309 -27.15 -16.89 14.01
C ILE A 309 -28.31 -16.85 13.02
N ASP A 310 -29.11 -15.78 13.04
CA ASP A 310 -30.17 -15.52 12.08
C ASP A 310 -29.61 -15.47 10.66
N PHE A 311 -28.51 -14.74 10.44
CA PHE A 311 -27.85 -14.72 9.13
C PHE A 311 -27.41 -16.11 8.66
N ILE A 312 -26.81 -16.92 9.54
CA ILE A 312 -26.42 -18.30 9.21
C ILE A 312 -27.65 -19.14 8.87
N ARG A 313 -28.75 -19.02 9.64
CA ARG A 313 -30.02 -19.71 9.37
C ARG A 313 -30.63 -19.28 8.05
N ASP A 314 -30.70 -17.98 7.78
CA ASP A 314 -31.30 -17.42 6.57
C ASP A 314 -30.60 -17.88 5.27
N ILE A 315 -29.28 -18.06 5.32
CA ILE A 315 -28.52 -18.62 4.20
C ILE A 315 -28.82 -20.11 3.98
N VAL A 316 -29.05 -20.85 5.07
CA VAL A 316 -29.10 -22.32 5.10
C VAL A 316 -30.52 -22.85 4.94
N GLU A 317 -31.49 -22.26 5.62
CA GLU A 317 -32.89 -22.65 5.67
C GLU A 317 -33.70 -21.87 4.62
N VAL A 318 -34.57 -22.57 3.91
CA VAL A 318 -35.49 -21.98 2.92
C VAL A 318 -36.65 -21.31 3.69
N GLY A 319 -36.35 -20.22 4.41
CA GLY A 319 -37.06 -19.94 5.67
C GLY A 319 -37.70 -18.58 5.89
N THR A 320 -37.35 -17.51 5.18
CA THR A 320 -38.14 -16.25 5.09
C THR A 320 -37.88 -15.62 3.72
N ASP A 321 -38.79 -14.83 3.15
CA ASP A 321 -38.61 -14.27 1.78
C ASP A 321 -37.48 -13.24 1.66
N ASN A 322 -36.74 -12.96 2.73
CA ASN A 322 -35.77 -11.87 2.78
C ASN A 322 -34.37 -12.26 2.26
N TYR A 323 -33.93 -13.52 2.40
CA TYR A 323 -32.49 -13.86 2.27
C TYR A 323 -32.17 -15.20 1.60
N LYS A 324 -33.03 -15.67 0.70
CA LYS A 324 -32.82 -16.93 -0.01
C LYS A 324 -31.69 -16.78 -1.03
N LEU A 325 -30.62 -17.55 -0.84
CA LEU A 325 -29.62 -17.77 -1.89
C LEU A 325 -30.31 -18.30 -3.15
N LYS A 326 -29.95 -17.75 -4.31
CA LYS A 326 -30.54 -18.07 -5.60
C LYS A 326 -29.91 -19.30 -6.24
N HIS A 327 -28.61 -19.54 -5.99
CA HIS A 327 -27.87 -20.67 -6.52
C HIS A 327 -28.28 -21.98 -5.82
N THR A 328 -29.42 -22.52 -6.27
CA THR A 328 -30.13 -23.66 -5.66
C THR A 328 -30.15 -24.90 -6.54
N SER A 329 -29.85 -24.74 -7.83
CA SER A 329 -29.84 -25.84 -8.81
C SER A 329 -28.43 -26.04 -9.33
N ALA A 330 -27.96 -27.29 -9.32
CA ALA A 330 -26.62 -27.64 -9.75
C ALA A 330 -26.56 -28.03 -11.22
N THR A 331 -25.63 -27.46 -11.98
CA THR A 331 -25.05 -28.10 -13.16
C THR A 331 -23.53 -28.13 -13.02
N ALA A 332 -22.83 -28.92 -13.84
CA ALA A 332 -21.36 -28.89 -13.89
C ALA A 332 -20.84 -27.43 -13.91
N PRO A 333 -19.80 -27.09 -13.13
CA PRO A 333 -18.75 -27.96 -12.61
C PRO A 333 -18.95 -28.55 -11.19
N ASP A 334 -19.91 -28.09 -10.40
CA ASP A 334 -20.05 -28.51 -8.98
C ASP A 334 -21.53 -28.61 -8.55
N GLN A 335 -21.78 -28.90 -7.27
CA GLN A 335 -23.10 -28.80 -6.63
C GLN A 335 -23.56 -27.33 -6.54
N ALA A 336 -24.80 -27.11 -6.06
CA ALA A 336 -25.31 -25.78 -5.80
C ALA A 336 -24.87 -25.28 -4.43
N LEU A 337 -24.57 -23.99 -4.31
CA LEU A 337 -24.04 -23.36 -3.09
C LEU A 337 -25.00 -23.55 -1.91
N GLN A 338 -26.28 -23.24 -2.09
CA GLN A 338 -27.25 -23.30 -0.99
C GLN A 338 -27.42 -24.74 -0.43
N PRO A 339 -27.64 -25.79 -1.24
CA PRO A 339 -27.69 -27.15 -0.73
C PRO A 339 -26.40 -27.60 -0.04
N HIS A 340 -25.24 -27.15 -0.53
CA HIS A 340 -23.96 -27.46 0.09
C HIS A 340 -23.84 -26.83 1.48
N LEU A 341 -24.08 -25.52 1.61
CA LEU A 341 -24.05 -24.82 2.89
C LEU A 341 -25.08 -25.42 3.86
N ASN A 342 -26.28 -25.76 3.38
CA ASN A 342 -27.29 -26.43 4.19
C ASN A 342 -26.79 -27.78 4.73
N SER A 343 -26.14 -28.59 3.91
CA SER A 343 -25.58 -29.88 4.36
C SER A 343 -24.49 -29.74 5.44
N VAL A 344 -23.77 -28.62 5.45
CA VAL A 344 -22.71 -28.33 6.43
C VAL A 344 -23.30 -27.83 7.76
N PHE A 345 -24.30 -26.95 7.71
CA PHE A 345 -24.78 -26.24 8.88
C PHE A 345 -26.08 -26.80 9.49
N SER A 346 -26.87 -27.60 8.77
CA SER A 346 -28.18 -28.07 9.25
C SER A 346 -28.11 -28.77 10.61
N THR A 347 -27.09 -29.61 10.83
CA THR A 347 -26.89 -30.29 12.12
C THR A 347 -26.44 -29.33 13.20
N SER A 348 -25.57 -28.36 12.88
CA SER A 348 -25.10 -27.37 13.87
C SER A 348 -26.26 -26.49 14.38
N LEU A 349 -27.17 -26.10 13.48
CA LEU A 349 -28.34 -25.26 13.77
C LEU A 349 -29.46 -25.98 14.53
N THR A 350 -29.62 -27.28 14.32
CA THR A 350 -30.72 -28.06 14.90
C THR A 350 -30.35 -28.81 16.18
N SER A 351 -29.09 -29.24 16.33
CA SER A 351 -28.67 -30.03 17.50
C SER A 351 -27.17 -29.96 17.80
N GLY A 352 -26.44 -28.98 17.26
CA GLY A 352 -24.98 -28.86 17.42
C GLY A 352 -24.56 -27.58 18.15
N SER A 353 -23.35 -27.08 17.87
CA SER A 353 -22.76 -25.97 18.64
C SER A 353 -23.59 -24.69 18.56
N ILE A 354 -24.07 -24.31 17.37
CA ILE A 354 -24.90 -23.11 17.21
C ILE A 354 -26.25 -23.27 17.92
N HIS A 355 -26.86 -24.46 17.85
CA HIS A 355 -28.08 -24.77 18.61
C HIS A 355 -27.87 -24.62 20.12
N SER A 356 -26.79 -25.18 20.66
CA SER A 356 -26.47 -25.05 22.09
C SER A 356 -26.20 -23.60 22.49
N ILE A 357 -25.61 -22.79 21.61
CA ILE A 357 -25.45 -21.34 21.84
C ILE A 357 -26.84 -20.69 21.94
N THR A 358 -27.75 -20.97 20.99
CA THR A 358 -29.12 -20.46 21.02
C THR A 358 -29.83 -20.81 22.35
N GLU A 359 -29.80 -22.07 22.77
CA GLU A 359 -30.39 -22.50 24.04
C GLU A 359 -29.77 -21.78 25.24
N THR A 360 -28.45 -21.64 25.26
CA THR A 360 -27.74 -20.96 26.35
C THR A 360 -28.11 -19.48 26.44
N ILE A 361 -28.27 -18.79 25.30
CA ILE A 361 -28.74 -17.40 25.26
C ILE A 361 -30.15 -17.31 25.84
N SER A 362 -31.05 -18.22 25.45
CA SER A 362 -32.42 -18.27 25.96
C SER A 362 -32.48 -18.49 27.47
N ASP A 363 -31.67 -19.41 28.00
CA ASP A 363 -31.60 -19.70 29.44
C ASP A 363 -31.02 -18.51 30.24
N ILE A 364 -29.97 -17.85 29.72
CA ILE A 364 -29.39 -16.64 30.33
C ILE A 364 -30.45 -15.54 30.43
N LEU A 365 -31.23 -15.32 29.36
CA LEU A 365 -32.25 -14.28 29.32
C LEU A 365 -33.42 -14.60 30.26
N ALA A 366 -33.87 -15.86 30.27
CA ALA A 366 -34.94 -16.32 31.15
C ALA A 366 -34.57 -16.17 32.64
N ASP A 367 -33.36 -16.56 33.02
CA ASP A 367 -32.88 -16.42 34.40
C ASP A 367 -32.72 -14.96 34.81
N PHE A 368 -32.19 -14.11 33.93
CA PHE A 368 -32.04 -12.70 34.22
C PHE A 368 -33.40 -12.02 34.48
N ASN A 369 -34.36 -12.25 33.59
CA ASN A 369 -35.70 -11.68 33.69
C ASN A 369 -36.46 -12.18 34.93
N ALA A 370 -36.16 -13.39 35.40
CA ALA A 370 -36.73 -13.93 36.63
C ALA A 370 -36.15 -13.29 37.90
N GLU A 371 -34.85 -12.99 37.93
CA GLU A 371 -34.15 -12.50 39.15
C GLU A 371 -34.17 -10.97 39.29
N TYR A 372 -34.04 -10.21 38.20
CA TYR A 372 -33.80 -8.76 38.29
C TYR A 372 -34.88 -7.88 37.64
N ASP A 373 -35.16 -8.04 36.34
CA ASP A 373 -36.03 -7.13 35.59
C ASP A 373 -36.74 -7.84 34.41
N PRO A 374 -38.08 -7.98 34.42
CA PRO A 374 -38.82 -8.93 33.57
C PRO A 374 -39.00 -8.58 32.08
N ASP A 375 -38.37 -7.56 31.52
CA ASP A 375 -38.71 -7.06 30.16
C ASP A 375 -37.55 -7.06 29.13
N HIS A 376 -36.41 -7.68 29.44
CA HIS A 376 -35.31 -7.76 28.46
C HIS A 376 -35.62 -8.80 27.38
N THR A 377 -35.40 -8.42 26.11
CA THR A 377 -35.69 -9.27 24.95
C THR A 377 -34.51 -9.29 23.99
N VAL A 378 -34.30 -10.44 23.37
CA VAL A 378 -33.44 -10.62 22.19
C VAL A 378 -34.37 -11.04 21.07
N THR A 379 -34.37 -10.29 19.97
CA THR A 379 -35.27 -10.55 18.84
C THR A 379 -34.59 -11.41 17.79
N SER A 380 -35.36 -12.28 17.14
CA SER A 380 -34.95 -13.04 15.97
C SER A 380 -35.84 -12.70 14.78
N THR A 381 -35.20 -12.46 13.64
CA THR A 381 -35.81 -12.31 12.33
C THR A 381 -36.19 -13.64 11.69
N THR A 382 -35.59 -14.75 12.14
CA THR A 382 -35.88 -16.12 11.66
C THR A 382 -36.89 -16.88 12.53
N GLY A 383 -37.40 -16.23 13.59
CA GLY A 383 -38.41 -16.80 14.48
C GLY A 383 -37.85 -17.72 15.55
N VAL A 384 -36.53 -17.65 15.82
CA VAL A 384 -35.91 -18.29 16.99
C VAL A 384 -36.45 -17.64 18.25
N ASP A 385 -36.96 -18.46 19.16
CA ASP A 385 -37.50 -17.98 20.44
C ASP A 385 -36.39 -17.93 21.51
N TYR A 386 -35.88 -16.73 21.75
CA TYR A 386 -34.93 -16.46 22.83
C TYR A 386 -35.60 -16.21 24.19
N GLY A 387 -36.94 -16.13 24.25
CA GLY A 387 -37.70 -15.77 25.45
C GLY A 387 -38.27 -16.95 26.24
N SER A 388 -38.23 -18.17 25.68
CA SER A 388 -38.80 -19.38 26.30
C SER A 388 -37.77 -20.42 26.76
N GLY A 389 -36.60 -19.94 27.19
CA GLY A 389 -35.56 -20.78 27.81
C GLY A 389 -36.05 -21.52 29.06
N GLY A 390 -35.32 -22.56 29.45
CA GLY A 390 -35.53 -23.20 30.75
C GLY A 390 -35.07 -22.26 31.86
N THR A 391 -35.73 -22.27 33.02
CA THR A 391 -35.15 -21.63 34.22
C THR A 391 -33.91 -22.43 34.65
N GLY A 392 -32.74 -21.80 34.50
CA GLY A 392 -31.40 -22.32 34.71
C GLY A 392 -30.76 -21.88 36.03
N THR A 393 -29.43 -21.85 36.05
CA THR A 393 -28.58 -21.61 37.24
C THR A 393 -27.76 -20.31 37.18
N TYR A 394 -27.95 -19.46 36.17
CA TYR A 394 -26.99 -18.40 35.84
C TYR A 394 -27.06 -17.18 36.76
N PHE A 395 -28.23 -16.87 37.32
CA PHE A 395 -28.44 -15.74 38.23
C PHE A 395 -29.05 -16.20 39.56
N GLN A 396 -28.42 -17.18 40.22
CA GLN A 396 -28.89 -17.72 41.51
C GLN A 396 -27.95 -17.37 42.67
N GLY A 397 -28.49 -16.84 43.78
CA GLY A 397 -27.74 -16.70 45.04
C GLY A 397 -27.65 -15.29 45.64
N GLY A 398 -28.35 -14.29 45.08
CA GLY A 398 -28.46 -12.95 45.68
C GLY A 398 -27.23 -12.04 45.54
N GLU A 399 -26.25 -12.39 44.70
CA GLU A 399 -25.14 -11.51 44.35
C GLU A 399 -25.57 -10.34 43.43
N THR A 400 -24.65 -9.41 43.18
CA THR A 400 -24.90 -8.28 42.27
C THR A 400 -24.92 -8.70 40.80
N GLN A 401 -25.70 -8.00 39.98
CA GLN A 401 -25.71 -8.16 38.52
C GLN A 401 -24.30 -8.13 37.91
N THR A 402 -23.45 -7.20 38.36
CA THR A 402 -22.05 -7.08 37.91
C THR A 402 -21.26 -8.36 38.11
N PHE A 403 -21.47 -9.06 39.23
CA PHE A 403 -20.77 -10.31 39.54
C PHE A 403 -21.16 -11.43 38.57
N TYR A 404 -22.46 -11.68 38.37
CA TYR A 404 -22.91 -12.75 37.47
C TYR A 404 -22.56 -12.48 36.01
N ILE A 405 -22.65 -11.22 35.56
CA ILE A 405 -22.23 -10.87 34.19
C ILE A 405 -20.74 -11.15 34.01
N ALA A 406 -19.89 -10.84 35.00
CA ALA A 406 -18.45 -11.13 34.94
C ALA A 406 -18.16 -12.65 34.87
N GLU A 407 -18.91 -13.47 35.61
CA GLU A 407 -18.80 -14.94 35.56
C GLU A 407 -19.30 -15.54 34.23
N LEU A 408 -20.28 -14.90 33.57
CA LEU A 408 -20.80 -15.32 32.27
C LEU A 408 -19.87 -14.97 31.10
N LEU A 409 -19.06 -13.91 31.22
CA LEU A 409 -18.23 -13.39 30.13
C LEU A 409 -17.35 -14.44 29.43
N PRO A 410 -16.66 -15.37 30.12
CA PRO A 410 -15.89 -16.42 29.47
C PRO A 410 -16.75 -17.33 28.57
N THR A 411 -17.94 -17.71 29.03
CA THR A 411 -18.89 -18.53 28.26
C THR A 411 -19.42 -17.76 27.06
N VAL A 412 -19.88 -16.52 27.29
CA VAL A 412 -20.42 -15.64 26.25
C VAL A 412 -19.36 -15.30 25.21
N SER A 413 -18.09 -15.16 25.60
CA SER A 413 -16.98 -14.91 24.68
C SER A 413 -16.62 -16.13 23.82
N ALA A 414 -16.82 -17.35 24.33
CA ALA A 414 -16.55 -18.56 23.57
C ALA A 414 -17.50 -18.74 22.37
N PHE A 415 -18.74 -18.25 22.47
CA PHE A 415 -19.74 -18.33 21.38
C PHE A 415 -19.24 -17.73 20.08
N TYR A 416 -18.49 -16.62 20.17
CA TYR A 416 -18.01 -15.90 19.01
C TYR A 416 -17.07 -16.75 18.14
N THR A 417 -16.28 -17.66 18.74
CA THR A 417 -15.35 -18.50 17.96
C THR A 417 -16.09 -19.43 16.99
N GLU A 418 -17.19 -20.03 17.46
CA GLU A 418 -18.03 -20.91 16.65
C GLU A 418 -18.79 -20.13 15.57
N ILE A 419 -19.40 -19.00 15.96
CA ILE A 419 -20.13 -18.12 15.03
C ILE A 419 -19.19 -17.60 13.95
N LYS A 420 -18.02 -17.06 14.34
CA LYS A 420 -17.01 -16.57 13.40
C LYS A 420 -16.56 -17.65 12.43
N SER A 421 -16.30 -18.86 12.91
CA SER A 421 -15.91 -19.98 12.05
C SER A 421 -16.97 -20.30 10.99
N ALA A 422 -18.26 -20.21 11.35
CA ALA A 422 -19.36 -20.37 10.40
C ALA A 422 -19.42 -19.23 9.37
N LEU A 423 -19.30 -17.97 9.80
CA LEU A 423 -19.28 -16.80 8.91
C LEU A 423 -18.12 -16.85 7.92
N ASP A 424 -16.91 -17.18 8.40
CA ASP A 424 -15.70 -17.30 7.58
C ASP A 424 -15.83 -18.46 6.58
N TYR A 425 -16.44 -19.59 6.97
CA TYR A 425 -16.72 -20.72 6.08
C TYR A 425 -17.71 -20.35 4.96
N ILE A 426 -18.81 -19.65 5.29
CA ILE A 426 -19.79 -19.16 4.31
C ILE A 426 -19.12 -18.25 3.28
N SER A 427 -18.37 -17.25 3.75
CA SER A 427 -17.70 -16.27 2.89
C SER A 427 -16.67 -16.93 1.97
N SER A 428 -15.79 -17.78 2.53
CA SER A 428 -14.74 -18.48 1.77
C SER A 428 -15.31 -19.50 0.78
N THR A 429 -16.34 -20.27 1.17
CA THR A 429 -17.00 -21.23 0.28
C THR A 429 -17.66 -20.54 -0.90
N THR A 430 -18.36 -19.43 -0.66
CA THR A 430 -18.99 -18.64 -1.73
C THR A 430 -17.96 -18.12 -2.72
N ALA A 431 -16.82 -17.60 -2.24
CA ALA A 431 -15.73 -17.15 -3.11
C ALA A 431 -15.13 -18.29 -3.95
N ASN A 432 -14.98 -19.49 -3.37
CA ASN A 432 -14.49 -20.67 -4.07
C ASN A 432 -15.46 -21.13 -5.18
N TYR A 433 -16.77 -21.13 -4.90
CA TYR A 433 -17.80 -21.45 -5.89
C TYR A 433 -17.78 -20.45 -7.04
N LEU A 434 -17.73 -19.15 -6.73
CA LEU A 434 -17.62 -18.11 -7.76
C LEU A 434 -16.40 -18.32 -8.66
N SER A 435 -15.23 -18.60 -8.09
CA SER A 435 -14.00 -18.86 -8.84
C SER A 435 -14.11 -20.10 -9.74
N THR A 436 -14.70 -21.18 -9.23
CA THR A 436 -14.87 -22.45 -9.94
C THR A 436 -15.83 -22.30 -11.13
N TYR A 437 -16.99 -21.72 -10.88
CA TYR A 437 -18.01 -21.48 -11.92
C TYR A 437 -17.52 -20.46 -12.95
N GLU A 438 -16.82 -19.40 -12.53
CA GLU A 438 -16.25 -18.42 -13.47
C GLU A 438 -15.19 -19.06 -14.38
N THR A 439 -14.35 -19.96 -13.84
CA THR A 439 -13.34 -20.68 -14.63
C THR A 439 -14.02 -21.56 -15.68
N ALA A 440 -15.00 -22.38 -15.27
CA ALA A 440 -15.76 -23.21 -16.19
C ALA A 440 -16.50 -22.37 -17.25
N ALA A 441 -17.13 -21.27 -16.85
CA ALA A 441 -17.83 -20.35 -17.75
C ALA A 441 -16.86 -19.71 -18.76
N THR A 442 -15.66 -19.31 -18.31
CA THR A 442 -14.63 -18.72 -19.18
C THR A 442 -14.13 -19.74 -20.21
N GLU A 443 -14.08 -21.02 -19.88
CA GLU A 443 -13.67 -22.08 -20.83
C GLU A 443 -14.77 -22.48 -21.80
N MET A 444 -16.01 -22.61 -21.31
CA MET A 444 -17.15 -23.12 -22.07
C MET A 444 -17.84 -22.06 -22.91
N ILE A 445 -17.77 -20.77 -22.53
CA ILE A 445 -18.51 -19.67 -23.17
C ILE A 445 -17.54 -18.81 -24.00
N PRO A 446 -17.51 -18.95 -25.35
CA PRO A 446 -16.55 -18.23 -26.19
C PRO A 446 -16.68 -16.71 -26.12
N ALA A 447 -17.91 -16.20 -25.97
CA ALA A 447 -18.16 -14.75 -25.85
C ALA A 447 -17.50 -14.18 -24.59
N LEU A 448 -17.68 -14.82 -23.43
CA LEU A 448 -17.04 -14.41 -22.17
C LEU A 448 -15.52 -14.47 -22.28
N LYS A 449 -14.98 -15.55 -22.84
CA LYS A 449 -13.54 -15.69 -23.09
C LYS A 449 -12.99 -14.58 -23.97
N SER A 450 -13.69 -14.25 -25.06
CA SER A 450 -13.30 -13.17 -25.97
C SER A 450 -13.33 -11.81 -25.29
N ILE A 451 -14.36 -11.53 -24.47
CA ILE A 451 -14.47 -10.28 -23.70
C ILE A 451 -13.31 -10.16 -22.72
N LYS A 452 -13.10 -11.20 -21.88
CA LYS A 452 -12.02 -11.22 -20.89
C LYS A 452 -10.65 -11.06 -21.54
N ASN A 453 -10.39 -11.74 -22.67
CA ASN A 453 -9.12 -11.62 -23.39
C ASN A 453 -8.92 -10.25 -24.03
N ALA A 454 -9.96 -9.63 -24.58
CA ALA A 454 -9.87 -8.29 -25.17
C ALA A 454 -9.50 -7.26 -24.09
N ILE A 455 -10.20 -7.30 -22.95
CA ILE A 455 -9.95 -6.40 -21.81
C ILE A 455 -8.57 -6.66 -21.20
N ALA A 456 -8.19 -7.93 -21.01
CA ALA A 456 -6.88 -8.29 -20.46
C ALA A 456 -5.72 -8.00 -21.44
N GLY A 457 -6.00 -7.81 -22.72
CA GLY A 457 -5.03 -7.43 -23.75
C GLY A 457 -4.71 -5.93 -23.77
N GLU A 458 -5.50 -5.09 -23.10
CA GLU A 458 -5.22 -3.67 -23.00
C GLU A 458 -4.07 -3.39 -22.01
N TYR A 459 -3.23 -2.43 -22.38
CA TYR A 459 -2.11 -2.03 -21.52
C TYR A 459 -2.62 -1.21 -20.33
N ILE A 460 -2.06 -1.49 -19.15
CA ILE A 460 -2.35 -0.70 -17.94
C ILE A 460 -1.59 0.62 -18.04
N VAL A 461 -2.29 1.74 -17.89
CA VAL A 461 -1.69 3.08 -17.94
C VAL A 461 -1.38 3.53 -16.52
N LEU A 462 -0.10 3.74 -16.20
CA LEU A 462 0.36 3.98 -14.83
C LEU A 462 1.25 5.23 -14.71
N PRO A 463 1.20 5.94 -13.57
CA PRO A 463 2.14 7.00 -13.28
C PRO A 463 3.56 6.42 -13.17
N PRO A 464 4.60 7.16 -13.61
CA PRO A 464 5.95 6.61 -13.72
C PRO A 464 6.66 6.47 -12.36
N SER A 465 6.17 7.10 -11.30
CA SER A 465 6.87 7.25 -10.01
C SER A 465 7.36 5.92 -9.42
N ALA A 466 6.53 4.88 -9.45
CA ALA A 466 6.90 3.56 -8.92
C ALA A 466 7.95 2.83 -9.78
N ALA A 467 7.82 2.89 -11.10
CA ALA A 467 8.83 2.33 -12.01
C ALA A 467 10.19 3.03 -11.81
N ILE A 468 10.18 4.36 -11.64
CA ILE A 468 11.38 5.14 -11.36
C ILE A 468 11.99 4.82 -9.99
N ALA A 469 11.17 4.57 -8.97
CA ALA A 469 11.68 4.09 -7.68
C ALA A 469 12.46 2.77 -7.84
N GLY A 470 11.96 1.86 -8.69
CA GLY A 470 12.65 0.61 -9.03
C GLY A 470 13.95 0.87 -9.78
N VAL A 471 13.95 1.82 -10.72
CA VAL A 471 15.16 2.25 -11.43
C VAL A 471 16.21 2.85 -10.47
N TYR A 472 15.78 3.62 -9.46
CA TYR A 472 16.68 4.16 -8.44
C TYR A 472 17.30 3.02 -7.64
N ALA A 473 16.51 2.09 -7.12
CA ALA A 473 17.01 0.91 -6.40
C ALA A 473 18.01 0.10 -7.24
N ARG A 474 17.65 -0.19 -8.50
CA ARG A 474 18.52 -0.91 -9.43
C ARG A 474 19.82 -0.15 -9.74
N THR A 475 19.75 1.17 -9.93
CA THR A 475 20.93 1.98 -10.25
C THR A 475 21.87 2.04 -9.06
N ASP A 476 21.34 2.29 -7.88
CA ASP A 476 22.09 2.39 -6.63
C ASP A 476 22.81 1.08 -6.31
N ALA A 477 22.10 -0.06 -6.40
CA ALA A 477 22.68 -1.38 -6.14
C ALA A 477 23.81 -1.73 -7.10
N ASN A 478 23.70 -1.35 -8.39
CA ASN A 478 24.67 -1.72 -9.41
C ASN A 478 25.83 -0.73 -9.55
N ARG A 479 25.61 0.54 -9.20
CA ARG A 479 26.51 1.65 -9.58
C ARG A 479 26.70 2.72 -8.52
N GLY A 480 26.03 2.61 -7.38
CA GLY A 480 26.05 3.61 -6.31
C GLY A 480 25.11 4.78 -6.58
N VAL A 481 24.66 5.40 -5.50
CA VAL A 481 23.68 6.52 -5.48
C VAL A 481 24.17 7.77 -6.24
N TRP A 482 25.49 7.93 -6.41
CA TRP A 482 26.10 9.02 -7.17
C TRP A 482 25.93 8.87 -8.70
N LYS A 483 25.46 7.70 -9.19
CA LYS A 483 25.13 7.56 -10.61
C LYS A 483 23.72 8.05 -10.89
N ALA A 484 23.60 8.99 -11.84
CA ALA A 484 22.32 9.41 -12.40
C ALA A 484 21.44 8.22 -12.85
N PRO A 485 20.20 8.09 -12.33
CA PRO A 485 19.24 7.04 -12.70
C PRO A 485 18.52 7.34 -14.03
N ALA A 486 19.30 7.69 -15.06
CA ALA A 486 18.85 8.01 -16.41
C ALA A 486 19.72 7.29 -17.45
N ASN A 487 19.27 7.33 -18.71
CA ASN A 487 19.81 6.53 -19.82
C ASN A 487 19.70 5.02 -19.52
N THR A 488 18.53 4.60 -19.03
CA THR A 488 18.22 3.21 -18.67
C THR A 488 16.82 2.86 -19.17
N SER A 489 16.66 1.63 -19.67
CA SER A 489 15.39 1.13 -20.17
C SER A 489 14.45 0.72 -19.05
N LEU A 490 13.15 0.91 -19.26
CA LEU A 490 12.11 0.42 -18.38
C LEU A 490 11.68 -1.00 -18.78
N ASN A 491 11.56 -1.87 -17.78
CA ASN A 491 11.05 -3.23 -17.93
C ASN A 491 9.53 -3.23 -17.81
N SER A 492 8.87 -4.14 -18.54
CA SER A 492 7.40 -4.29 -18.58
C SER A 492 6.66 -3.04 -19.02
N VAL A 493 7.32 -2.17 -19.80
CA VAL A 493 6.74 -0.96 -20.41
C VAL A 493 6.90 -1.04 -21.92
N VAL A 494 5.78 -0.91 -22.64
CA VAL A 494 5.74 -1.01 -24.11
C VAL A 494 5.58 0.33 -24.81
N GLY A 495 5.17 1.36 -24.07
CA GLY A 495 4.92 2.68 -24.61
C GLY A 495 4.71 3.72 -23.52
N VAL A 496 4.40 4.92 -23.97
CA VAL A 496 4.06 6.08 -23.14
C VAL A 496 2.73 6.67 -23.60
N THR A 497 2.08 7.46 -22.75
CA THR A 497 0.82 8.13 -23.10
C THR A 497 1.02 9.22 -24.14
N HIS A 498 2.13 9.97 -24.02
CA HIS A 498 2.47 11.08 -24.91
C HIS A 498 3.88 10.92 -25.48
N LEU A 499 4.07 11.21 -26.76
CA LEU A 499 5.41 11.21 -27.34
C LEU A 499 6.05 12.57 -27.09
N ILE A 500 7.25 12.56 -26.51
CA ILE A 500 8.05 13.76 -26.27
C ILE A 500 9.23 13.74 -27.23
N ASP A 501 9.35 14.77 -28.08
CA ASP A 501 10.48 14.91 -28.98
C ASP A 501 11.66 15.68 -28.34
N HIS A 502 12.61 16.15 -29.14
CA HIS A 502 13.75 16.91 -28.62
C HIS A 502 13.37 18.32 -28.17
N ASP A 503 12.52 18.99 -28.93
CA ASP A 503 12.16 20.39 -28.74
C ASP A 503 11.16 20.49 -27.57
N ASP A 504 10.20 19.57 -27.48
CA ASP A 504 9.29 19.44 -26.32
C ASP A 504 10.08 19.29 -25.01
N GLN A 505 11.12 18.44 -25.04
CA GLN A 505 11.94 18.16 -23.86
C GLN A 505 12.72 19.39 -23.36
N GLN A 506 13.05 20.34 -24.23
CA GLN A 506 13.81 21.53 -23.83
C GLN A 506 13.08 22.29 -22.71
N GLY A 507 11.76 22.48 -22.88
CA GLY A 507 10.89 23.14 -21.90
C GLY A 507 10.77 22.36 -20.59
N LEU A 508 10.83 21.03 -20.63
CA LEU A 508 10.81 20.18 -19.42
C LEU A 508 12.06 20.34 -18.57
N ASN A 509 13.22 20.41 -19.21
CA ASN A 509 14.50 20.50 -18.52
C ASN A 509 14.72 21.87 -17.89
N VAL A 510 14.46 22.96 -18.62
CA VAL A 510 14.66 24.33 -18.13
C VAL A 510 13.40 25.12 -18.39
N ASP A 511 12.70 25.47 -17.33
CA ASP A 511 11.60 26.41 -17.38
C ASP A 511 12.09 27.80 -16.95
N THR A 512 11.88 28.81 -17.81
CA THR A 512 12.36 30.18 -17.55
C THR A 512 11.44 31.00 -16.64
N VAL A 513 10.27 30.48 -16.30
CA VAL A 513 9.23 31.19 -15.54
C VAL A 513 9.09 30.61 -14.13
N ALA A 514 8.66 29.36 -14.02
CA ALA A 514 8.52 28.61 -12.78
C ALA A 514 9.85 28.09 -12.23
N GLY A 515 10.84 27.86 -13.09
CA GLY A 515 12.18 27.39 -12.71
C GLY A 515 12.27 25.92 -12.27
N LYS A 516 11.23 25.13 -12.56
CA LYS A 516 11.06 23.75 -12.10
C LYS A 516 11.26 22.74 -13.23
N SER A 517 12.22 21.83 -13.05
CA SER A 517 12.49 20.78 -14.03
C SER A 517 11.55 19.59 -13.87
N ILE A 518 11.26 18.94 -14.99
CA ILE A 518 10.55 17.66 -15.06
C ILE A 518 11.39 16.73 -15.95
N ASN A 519 11.51 15.45 -15.56
CA ASN A 519 12.33 14.49 -16.28
C ASN A 519 11.49 13.73 -17.32
N ALA A 520 11.94 13.72 -18.57
CA ALA A 520 11.25 13.02 -19.64
C ALA A 520 11.54 11.50 -19.64
N ILE A 521 10.54 10.71 -20.01
CA ILE A 521 10.66 9.30 -20.38
C ILE A 521 10.33 9.19 -21.87
N ARG A 522 11.25 8.63 -22.66
CA ARG A 522 11.19 8.72 -24.12
C ARG A 522 11.40 7.37 -24.81
N PRO A 523 10.64 7.07 -25.88
CA PRO A 523 10.94 5.95 -26.76
C PRO A 523 12.15 6.26 -27.65
N PHE A 524 13.06 5.30 -27.76
CA PHE A 524 14.18 5.35 -28.70
C PHE A 524 14.22 4.08 -29.54
N THR A 525 14.29 4.25 -30.87
CA THR A 525 14.43 3.15 -31.80
C THR A 525 15.66 2.30 -31.46
N GLY A 526 15.47 1.00 -31.27
CA GLY A 526 16.53 0.05 -30.91
C GLY A 526 16.98 0.06 -29.44
N LYS A 527 16.44 0.96 -28.59
CA LYS A 527 16.73 1.00 -27.14
C LYS A 527 15.49 0.89 -26.25
N GLY A 528 14.30 0.96 -26.82
CA GLY A 528 13.03 0.87 -26.08
C GLY A 528 12.67 2.17 -25.37
N ILE A 529 11.86 2.06 -24.30
CA ILE A 529 11.43 3.21 -23.49
C ILE A 529 12.50 3.50 -22.44
N MET A 530 13.07 4.70 -22.47
CA MET A 530 14.20 5.09 -21.62
C MET A 530 13.85 6.24 -20.68
N VAL A 531 14.34 6.15 -19.45
CA VAL A 531 14.38 7.31 -18.54
C VAL A 531 15.43 8.29 -19.07
N TRP A 532 15.02 9.51 -19.41
CA TRP A 532 15.84 10.48 -20.14
C TRP A 532 15.94 11.84 -19.45
N GLY A 533 16.03 11.82 -18.11
CA GLY A 533 16.30 12.99 -17.27
C GLY A 533 16.72 12.58 -15.86
N ALA A 534 17.56 13.39 -15.19
CA ALA A 534 18.04 13.15 -13.83
C ALA A 534 18.14 14.44 -12.99
N ARG A 535 17.27 15.42 -13.27
CA ARG A 535 17.19 16.69 -12.53
C ARG A 535 16.22 16.57 -11.35
N THR A 536 16.52 17.29 -10.27
CA THR A 536 15.55 17.55 -9.20
C THR A 536 14.56 18.63 -9.68
N LEU A 537 13.53 18.93 -8.90
CA LEU A 537 12.66 20.07 -9.21
C LEU A 537 13.41 21.41 -9.12
N ALA A 538 14.52 21.48 -8.37
CA ALA A 538 15.40 22.64 -8.31
C ALA A 538 16.33 22.74 -9.54
N GLY A 539 15.73 22.72 -10.73
CA GLY A 539 16.43 22.64 -12.01
C GLY A 539 17.40 23.78 -12.29
N ASN A 540 17.01 24.99 -11.90
CA ASN A 540 17.80 26.20 -12.11
C ASN A 540 18.83 26.44 -10.99
N ASP A 541 18.84 25.61 -9.95
CA ASP A 541 19.85 25.64 -8.90
C ASP A 541 21.21 25.18 -9.48
N ASN A 542 22.32 25.76 -9.00
CA ASN A 542 23.67 25.40 -9.47
C ASN A 542 24.32 24.30 -8.63
N GLU A 543 23.85 24.09 -7.41
CA GLU A 543 24.32 23.11 -6.45
C GLU A 543 23.46 21.84 -6.50
N TRP A 544 22.14 21.99 -6.43
CA TRP A 544 21.19 20.90 -6.22
C TRP A 544 20.41 20.46 -7.46
N ARG A 545 20.88 20.82 -8.65
CA ARG A 545 20.23 20.51 -9.93
C ARG A 545 19.95 19.03 -10.14
N TYR A 546 20.84 18.15 -9.71
CA TYR A 546 20.84 16.74 -10.12
C TYR A 546 20.45 15.80 -8.98
N VAL A 547 19.55 14.86 -9.31
CA VAL A 547 19.13 13.75 -8.43
C VAL A 547 20.30 13.03 -7.77
N PRO A 548 21.31 12.51 -8.51
CA PRO A 548 22.41 11.76 -7.89
C PRO A 548 23.23 12.60 -6.90
N VAL A 549 23.34 13.91 -7.13
CA VAL A 549 24.07 14.81 -6.22
C VAL A 549 23.29 14.95 -4.92
N ARG A 550 22.01 15.32 -4.96
CA ARG A 550 21.21 15.46 -3.74
C ARG A 550 21.09 14.15 -2.96
N ARG A 551 20.82 13.03 -3.65
CA ARG A 551 20.65 11.72 -2.99
C ARG A 551 21.95 11.20 -2.38
N PHE A 552 23.10 11.49 -3.00
CA PHE A 552 24.39 11.17 -2.39
C PHE A 552 24.62 11.96 -1.09
N PHE A 553 24.29 13.27 -1.09
CA PHE A 553 24.34 14.07 0.14
C PHE A 553 23.41 13.52 1.23
N ASN A 554 22.16 13.17 0.90
CA ASN A 554 21.24 12.55 1.87
C ASN A 554 21.85 11.29 2.51
N MET A 555 22.43 10.39 1.70
CA MET A 555 23.05 9.16 2.19
C MET A 555 24.22 9.45 3.13
N VAL A 556 25.09 10.40 2.76
CA VAL A 556 26.28 10.73 3.57
C VAL A 556 25.88 11.42 4.86
N GLU A 557 24.97 12.40 4.79
CA GLU A 557 24.45 13.14 5.94
C GLU A 557 23.85 12.15 6.97
N GLU A 558 23.01 11.21 6.53
CA GLU A 558 22.39 10.24 7.42
C GLU A 558 23.37 9.19 7.95
N SER A 559 24.29 8.69 7.11
CA SER A 559 25.32 7.73 7.54
C SER A 559 26.23 8.34 8.61
N VAL A 560 26.71 9.57 8.38
CA VAL A 560 27.59 10.27 9.32
C VAL A 560 26.84 10.59 10.60
N LYS A 561 25.60 11.07 10.52
CA LYS A 561 24.74 11.35 11.68
C LYS A 561 24.63 10.12 12.59
N LYS A 562 24.18 8.98 12.06
CA LYS A 562 24.06 7.71 12.81
C LYS A 562 25.39 7.25 13.41
N ALA A 563 26.48 7.35 12.64
CA ALA A 563 27.80 6.95 13.13
C ALA A 563 28.31 7.86 14.26
N THR A 564 27.95 9.15 14.25
CA THR A 564 28.35 10.11 15.28
C THR A 564 27.55 10.02 16.58
N GLU A 565 26.40 9.32 16.60
CA GLU A 565 25.56 9.17 17.81
C GLU A 565 26.31 8.55 19.00
N GLN A 566 27.25 7.64 18.73
CA GLN A 566 28.06 7.00 19.78
C GLN A 566 28.96 7.99 20.55
N PHE A 567 29.18 9.20 20.02
CA PHE A 567 29.98 10.24 20.68
C PHE A 567 29.15 11.24 21.47
N VAL A 568 27.82 11.09 21.49
CA VAL A 568 26.94 11.89 22.35
C VAL A 568 27.25 11.53 23.80
N PHE A 569 27.51 12.55 24.63
CA PHE A 569 27.96 12.43 26.03
C PHE A 569 29.40 11.93 26.24
N GLU A 570 30.21 11.80 25.18
CA GLU A 570 31.65 11.66 25.33
C GLU A 570 32.30 12.99 25.78
N SER A 571 33.54 12.91 26.27
CA SER A 571 34.28 14.12 26.65
C SER A 571 34.50 15.01 25.42
N ASN A 572 34.05 16.26 25.48
CA ASN A 572 34.23 17.24 24.39
C ASN A 572 35.67 17.79 24.38
N ASP A 573 36.61 16.94 23.98
CA ASP A 573 38.04 17.22 23.95
C ASP A 573 38.69 16.85 22.60
N ALA A 574 39.96 17.23 22.44
CA ALA A 574 40.72 17.00 21.22
C ALA A 574 40.84 15.52 20.82
N ASN A 575 40.82 14.58 21.77
CA ASN A 575 40.90 13.16 21.45
C ASN A 575 39.60 12.69 20.77
N THR A 576 38.45 13.12 21.29
CA THR A 576 37.15 12.83 20.69
C THR A 576 37.05 13.44 19.29
N TRP A 577 37.45 14.70 19.13
CA TRP A 577 37.43 15.39 17.83
C TRP A 577 38.25 14.66 16.77
N VAL A 578 39.47 14.25 17.11
CA VAL A 578 40.36 13.51 16.19
C VAL A 578 39.75 12.16 15.79
N LYS A 579 39.12 11.44 16.73
CA LYS A 579 38.44 10.17 16.43
C LYS A 579 37.28 10.36 15.45
N VAL A 580 36.42 11.34 15.71
CA VAL A 580 35.26 11.63 14.84
C VAL A 580 35.72 12.08 13.46
N ARG A 581 36.71 12.98 13.38
CA ARG A 581 37.29 13.40 12.10
C ARG A 581 37.82 12.22 11.31
N ALA A 582 38.69 11.40 11.91
CA ALA A 582 39.29 10.25 11.25
C ALA A 582 38.24 9.24 10.77
N MET A 583 37.18 9.00 11.56
CA MET A 583 36.06 8.15 11.18
C MET A 583 35.38 8.64 9.89
N ILE A 584 35.05 9.93 9.82
CA ILE A 584 34.37 10.55 8.67
C ILE A 584 35.32 10.59 7.46
N GLU A 585 36.58 10.98 7.64
CA GLU A 585 37.57 11.01 6.57
C GLU A 585 37.80 9.62 5.95
N ASN A 586 37.84 8.57 6.78
CA ASN A 586 37.97 7.20 6.29
C ASN A 586 36.76 6.79 5.43
N PHE A 587 35.55 7.15 5.85
CA PHE A 587 34.34 6.89 5.07
C PHE A 587 34.35 7.62 3.72
N LEU A 588 34.64 8.92 3.72
CA LEU A 588 34.69 9.72 2.49
C LEU A 588 35.82 9.29 1.56
N ASN A 589 36.93 8.79 2.08
CA ASN A 589 37.98 8.16 1.30
C ASN A 589 37.47 6.90 0.57
N LEU A 590 36.63 6.08 1.21
CA LEU A 590 36.01 4.92 0.53
C LEU A 590 35.09 5.36 -0.60
N GLN A 591 34.28 6.40 -0.39
CA GLN A 591 33.40 6.96 -1.42
C GLN A 591 34.18 7.57 -2.59
N TRP A 592 35.29 8.28 -2.31
CA TRP A 592 36.19 8.80 -3.34
C TRP A 592 36.83 7.67 -4.15
N ARG A 593 37.33 6.62 -3.50
CA ARG A 593 37.90 5.44 -4.19
C ARG A 593 36.87 4.70 -5.04
N ALA A 594 35.59 4.75 -4.67
CA ALA A 594 34.48 4.21 -5.46
C ALA A 594 34.08 5.11 -6.66
N GLY A 595 34.68 6.30 -6.77
CA GLY A 595 34.40 7.26 -7.85
C GLY A 595 33.17 8.14 -7.62
N ALA A 596 32.67 8.21 -6.38
CA ALA A 596 31.52 9.06 -6.04
C ALA A 596 31.89 10.55 -5.93
N LEU A 597 33.14 10.82 -5.53
CA LEU A 597 33.67 12.16 -5.34
C LEU A 597 34.70 12.48 -6.44
N ALA A 598 34.63 13.70 -6.98
CA ALA A 598 35.51 14.22 -8.00
C ALA A 598 36.77 14.83 -7.38
N GLY A 599 37.94 14.50 -7.91
CA GLY A 599 39.23 15.05 -7.46
C GLY A 599 40.37 14.06 -7.73
N ALA A 600 41.55 14.57 -8.07
CA ALA A 600 42.71 13.72 -8.38
C ALA A 600 43.32 13.08 -7.11
N LYS A 601 43.11 13.70 -5.95
CA LYS A 601 43.51 13.24 -4.62
C LYS A 601 42.39 13.55 -3.60
N PRO A 602 42.35 12.88 -2.43
CA PRO A 602 41.30 13.08 -1.43
C PRO A 602 41.06 14.54 -1.04
N ASN A 603 42.13 15.31 -0.85
CA ASN A 603 42.04 16.73 -0.44
C ASN A 603 41.40 17.65 -1.50
N ASP A 604 41.32 17.21 -2.77
CA ASP A 604 40.58 17.94 -3.81
C ASP A 604 39.09 17.56 -3.80
N ALA A 605 38.75 16.40 -3.21
CA ALA A 605 37.45 15.76 -3.27
C ALA A 605 36.59 16.03 -2.04
N PHE A 606 37.18 16.09 -0.85
CA PHE A 606 36.47 16.40 0.40
C PHE A 606 37.40 16.99 1.47
N TYR A 607 36.78 17.58 2.50
CA TYR A 607 37.46 17.95 3.73
C TYR A 607 36.57 17.69 4.95
N VAL A 608 37.18 17.45 6.11
CA VAL A 608 36.50 17.34 7.41
C VAL A 608 37.27 18.19 8.42
N ARG A 609 36.61 19.19 9.01
CA ARG A 609 37.24 20.10 9.99
C ARG A 609 36.53 19.98 11.33
N VAL A 610 37.31 19.98 12.41
CA VAL A 610 36.80 19.96 13.79
C VAL A 610 37.92 20.37 14.74
N GLY A 611 37.68 21.43 15.52
CA GLY A 611 38.61 21.86 16.55
C GLY A 611 38.36 23.27 17.08
N LEU A 612 38.97 23.57 18.23
CA LEU A 612 38.98 24.91 18.83
C LEU A 612 39.77 25.88 17.95
N GLY A 613 39.13 26.99 17.56
CA GLY A 613 39.69 27.98 16.64
C GLY A 613 39.65 27.55 15.16
N GLU A 614 39.09 26.39 14.85
CA GLU A 614 38.84 25.92 13.49
C GLU A 614 37.33 25.96 13.18
N THR A 615 36.53 25.17 13.89
CA THR A 615 35.06 25.11 13.74
C THR A 615 34.30 25.53 15.00
N MET A 616 34.99 25.60 16.15
CA MET A 616 34.40 25.89 17.45
C MET A 616 35.13 27.01 18.17
N THR A 617 34.40 27.78 18.96
CA THR A 617 34.91 28.73 19.94
C THR A 617 35.05 28.07 21.32
N ALA A 618 35.70 28.76 22.27
CA ALA A 618 35.74 28.30 23.66
C ALA A 618 34.34 28.26 24.29
N GLU A 619 33.44 29.17 23.88
CA GLU A 619 32.06 29.22 24.35
C GLU A 619 31.25 28.01 23.84
N ASP A 620 31.45 27.61 22.58
CA ASP A 620 30.82 26.38 22.05
C ASP A 620 31.20 25.15 22.89
N ILE A 621 32.47 25.03 23.28
CA ILE A 621 32.93 23.91 24.12
C ILE A 621 32.30 23.96 25.51
N LEU A 622 32.24 25.15 26.12
CA LEU A 622 31.60 25.34 27.44
C LEU A 622 30.09 25.04 27.40
N ASN A 623 29.44 25.31 26.26
CA ASN A 623 28.05 24.99 26.00
C ASN A 623 27.84 23.53 25.56
N GLY A 624 28.89 22.72 25.50
CA GLY A 624 28.82 21.29 25.12
C GLY A 624 28.60 21.05 23.64
N ILE A 625 28.87 22.03 22.78
CA ILE A 625 28.71 21.94 21.32
C ILE A 625 30.00 21.38 20.70
N MET A 626 29.85 20.37 19.86
CA MET A 626 30.91 19.86 18.97
C MET A 626 30.51 20.11 17.52
N ALA A 627 31.09 21.12 16.87
CA ALA A 627 30.78 21.49 15.49
C ALA A 627 31.78 20.87 14.49
N ILE A 628 31.27 20.13 13.50
CA ILE A 628 32.06 19.47 12.46
C ILE A 628 31.65 20.03 11.12
N GLU A 629 32.61 20.54 10.33
CA GLU A 629 32.37 21.04 8.99
C GLU A 629 32.85 20.02 7.95
N ILE A 630 31.96 19.60 7.05
CA ILE A 630 32.23 18.59 6.02
C ILE A 630 31.92 19.20 4.65
N GLY A 631 32.91 19.20 3.76
CA GLY A 631 32.73 19.60 2.36
C GLY A 631 33.03 18.44 1.42
N MET A 632 32.28 18.33 0.32
CA MET A 632 32.44 17.25 -0.65
C MET A 632 32.09 17.65 -2.08
N ALA A 633 32.90 17.20 -3.04
CA ALA A 633 32.76 17.45 -4.46
C ALA A 633 32.16 16.22 -5.17
N VAL A 634 30.83 16.08 -5.15
CA VAL A 634 30.15 14.93 -5.77
C VAL A 634 30.21 14.98 -7.29
N VAL A 635 30.41 13.83 -7.94
CA VAL A 635 30.43 13.74 -9.41
C VAL A 635 29.09 14.16 -10.02
N ARG A 636 29.16 15.04 -11.03
CA ARG A 636 28.00 15.50 -11.80
C ARG A 636 27.86 14.70 -13.10
N PRO A 637 26.64 14.40 -13.57
CA PRO A 637 26.44 13.72 -14.84
C PRO A 637 26.78 14.62 -16.04
N ALA A 638 27.31 14.03 -17.11
CA ALA A 638 27.43 14.69 -18.40
C ALA A 638 26.06 14.65 -19.11
N GLU A 639 25.27 15.72 -18.94
CA GLU A 639 23.95 15.85 -19.57
C GLU A 639 24.02 16.18 -21.06
N PHE A 640 25.01 16.97 -21.48
CA PHE A 640 25.19 17.41 -22.86
C PHE A 640 26.55 16.95 -23.42
N ILE A 641 26.54 16.32 -24.60
CA ILE A 641 27.74 15.97 -25.35
C ILE A 641 27.69 16.72 -26.68
N ILE A 642 28.63 17.65 -26.89
CA ILE A 642 28.68 18.50 -28.09
C ILE A 642 29.82 18.02 -28.99
N LEU A 643 29.48 17.45 -30.15
CA LEU A 643 30.45 17.07 -31.18
C LEU A 643 30.67 18.24 -32.12
N LYS A 644 31.90 18.76 -32.17
CA LYS A 644 32.28 19.85 -33.08
C LYS A 644 33.06 19.28 -34.25
N PHE A 645 32.43 19.23 -35.42
CA PHE A 645 33.08 18.82 -36.66
C PHE A 645 33.67 20.05 -37.37
N SER A 646 34.92 19.95 -37.80
CA SER A 646 35.52 20.91 -38.72
C SER A 646 35.95 20.19 -40.00
N HIS A 647 35.65 20.78 -41.15
CA HIS A 647 36.20 20.31 -42.41
C HIS A 647 37.67 20.74 -42.48
N LYS A 648 38.58 19.81 -42.21
CA LYS A 648 40.02 20.04 -42.35
C LYS A 648 40.39 19.94 -43.83
N MET A 649 40.90 21.03 -44.42
CA MET A 649 41.41 21.00 -45.79
C MET A 649 42.61 20.06 -45.87
N GLN A 650 42.74 19.37 -46.99
CA GLN A 650 43.86 18.45 -47.24
C GLN A 650 45.18 19.24 -47.20
N GLU A 651 46.06 18.90 -46.25
CA GLU A 651 47.35 19.58 -46.03
C GLU A 651 48.50 18.95 -46.84
N SER A 652 48.23 17.87 -47.60
CA SER A 652 49.14 17.24 -48.55
C SER A 652 48.39 16.45 -49.63
#